data_AF-A0A1F9M7V6-F1
#
_entry.id   AF-A0A1F9M7V6-F1
#
_cell.length_a   1.000
_cell.length_b   1.000
_cell.length_c   1.000
_cell.angle_alpha   90.00
_cell.angle_beta   90.00
_cell.angle_gamma   90.00
#
_symmetry.space_group_name_H-M   'P 1'
#
loop_
_entity.id
_entity.type
_entity.pdbx_description
1 polymer ?
#
loop_
_entity_poly.entity_id
_entity_poly.type
_entity_poly.pdbx_seq_one_letter_code
_entity_poly.pdbx_strand_id
1 'polypeptide(L)'
;MEYGFDLKMRRYCICFILAISFTITQYAYAGTKVEGRIFTQYGALTGATVSVFKTFADIESNKPILVAQPSDQEGVYRLSLSEGLYYFTATGQYEGKEHSAYYMNNPVILGSANVWLAMMVSQVKKPIYSPGETAIKGRVTFKGEPLKDAYITLYMSNDKVFKGLGFKTESVNEDGSFNIPVAPGKYVLVAKKYSGPKGGRPPQSGDLIGFYPANPVEVKEGQEVALEIPCYPKGDRSTFSNVPTVKNNDFTSFADLATSSGIGVKGRIMDTAGRPVKGIYVLAYLSETPVFQMYHLSHGTPYSARSDADGRYFIPLSTAGNYFVVVRDTLGDGPHRGEVYGLYQENPMHRIAFKAGDLVSGIDIVAGTTMAVTGQDDNKQAISSRLVDPLILSDTAILVDTVWTGKVIISGVVSIKRGVTLTIEPGTVVQFRYTDKDKNQIGDGEIMIEGRIIARGTPERRIVFTSAEANPKKRDWSYVNLIASGAPNLFAYCIFEYGFSGLQNHYANASVTDSLFRNNGEGLHFNTVNMDIEHNTFVQNEVGIKFSRLEGDVMVRNNLITDNDIGVLFVHQHINAVDFDNLHKVIEPPHFIQNNIFGNRKYNYSMGDRQQINIEMRDNWWGSVDLQAIATTIFDKEDDVELGTVVYKPILPAAVEAGVR
;
A
#
# COMPACT_ATOMS: atom_id res chain seq x y z
N MET A 1 -46.95 -42.97 -21.11
CA MET A 1 -47.90 -44.03 -21.49
C MET A 1 -47.11 -45.00 -22.36
N GLU A 2 -46.52 -46.02 -21.74
CA GLU A 2 -47.10 -47.38 -21.56
C GLU A 2 -46.66 -48.26 -22.75
N TYR A 3 -46.10 -49.47 -22.64
CA TYR A 3 -45.73 -50.46 -21.61
C TYR A 3 -44.57 -51.27 -22.23
N GLY A 4 -43.59 -51.86 -21.55
CA GLY A 4 -43.61 -52.63 -20.31
C GLY A 4 -43.48 -54.12 -20.66
N PHE A 5 -42.45 -54.82 -20.15
CA PHE A 5 -42.52 -56.26 -19.89
C PHE A 5 -41.54 -56.69 -18.77
N ASP A 6 -42.15 -57.18 -17.69
CA ASP A 6 -41.65 -57.92 -16.52
C ASP A 6 -40.87 -59.20 -16.92
N LEU A 7 -39.78 -59.64 -16.27
CA LEU A 7 -39.61 -60.16 -14.89
C LEU A 7 -40.14 -61.61 -14.70
N LYS A 8 -39.24 -62.60 -14.55
CA LYS A 8 -38.97 -63.36 -13.29
C LYS A 8 -38.32 -64.75 -13.46
N MET A 9 -37.44 -65.02 -12.51
CA MET A 9 -37.30 -66.24 -11.67
C MET A 9 -36.16 -67.26 -11.88
N ARG A 10 -35.28 -67.25 -10.86
CA ARG A 10 -34.67 -68.35 -10.07
C ARG A 10 -33.68 -69.32 -10.76
N ARG A 11 -32.45 -69.36 -10.21
CA ARG A 11 -31.87 -70.56 -9.56
C ARG A 11 -30.61 -70.25 -8.73
N TYR A 12 -30.43 -71.09 -7.72
CA TYR A 12 -29.51 -71.08 -6.56
C TYR A 12 -28.00 -71.00 -6.89
N CYS A 13 -27.20 -70.43 -5.97
CA CYS A 13 -25.82 -70.88 -5.69
C CYS A 13 -25.29 -70.39 -4.32
N ILE A 14 -25.16 -71.35 -3.39
CA ILE A 14 -24.08 -71.63 -2.43
C ILE A 14 -23.28 -70.43 -1.86
N CYS A 15 -23.42 -70.21 -0.56
CA CYS A 15 -22.58 -69.31 0.25
C CYS A 15 -21.24 -69.97 0.63
N PHE A 16 -20.12 -69.32 0.27
CA PHE A 16 -18.82 -69.51 0.92
C PHE A 16 -18.47 -68.21 1.67
N ILE A 17 -18.34 -68.29 3.00
CA ILE A 17 -17.88 -67.18 3.84
C ILE A 17 -16.34 -67.25 3.86
N LEU A 18 -15.69 -66.29 3.20
CA LEU A 18 -14.26 -66.05 3.26
C LEU A 18 -14.02 -64.89 4.23
N ALA A 19 -13.45 -65.19 5.40
CA ALA A 19 -12.98 -64.21 6.36
C ALA A 19 -11.68 -63.57 5.84
N ILE A 20 -11.77 -62.35 5.31
CA ILE A 20 -10.61 -61.53 4.97
C ILE A 20 -10.34 -60.59 6.15
N SER A 21 -9.26 -60.90 6.87
CA SER A 21 -8.62 -60.01 7.84
C SER A 21 -8.05 -58.81 7.09
N PHE A 22 -8.72 -57.65 7.19
CA PHE A 22 -8.14 -56.37 6.82
C PHE A 22 -7.31 -55.86 8.01
N THR A 23 -6.00 -56.07 7.96
CA THR A 23 -5.07 -55.27 8.76
C THR A 23 -5.01 -53.89 8.11
N ILE A 24 -5.75 -52.94 8.67
CA ILE A 24 -5.59 -51.53 8.33
C ILE A 24 -4.26 -51.09 8.94
N THR A 25 -3.20 -51.10 8.13
CA THR A 25 -1.97 -50.38 8.46
C THR A 25 -2.30 -48.90 8.40
N GLN A 26 -2.65 -48.32 9.54
CA GLN A 26 -2.79 -46.88 9.70
C GLN A 26 -1.39 -46.28 9.45
N TYR A 27 -1.14 -45.77 8.25
CA TYR A 27 -0.04 -44.84 8.04
C TYR A 27 -0.36 -43.58 8.85
N ALA A 28 0.15 -43.53 10.08
CA ALA A 28 0.19 -42.30 10.85
C ALA A 28 1.08 -41.32 10.08
N TYR A 29 0.46 -40.44 9.29
CA TYR A 29 1.14 -39.24 8.83
C TYR A 29 1.62 -38.53 10.10
N ALA A 30 2.94 -38.45 10.28
CA ALA A 30 3.55 -37.74 11.39
C ALA A 30 3.26 -36.25 11.21
N GLY A 31 2.12 -35.79 11.72
CA GLY A 31 1.74 -34.39 11.69
C GLY A 31 2.71 -33.56 12.51
N THR A 32 2.95 -32.33 12.06
CA THR A 32 3.72 -31.31 12.77
C THR A 32 3.24 -31.19 14.20
N LYS A 33 4.14 -31.39 15.18
CA LYS A 33 3.79 -31.22 16.59
C LYS A 33 3.70 -29.73 16.88
N VAL A 34 2.59 -29.34 17.47
CA VAL A 34 2.37 -27.99 17.96
C VAL A 34 2.16 -28.09 19.45
N GLU A 35 3.05 -27.46 20.20
CA GLU A 35 2.95 -27.33 21.65
C GLU A 35 2.92 -25.86 22.00
N GLY A 36 2.27 -25.51 23.09
CA GLY A 36 2.19 -24.13 23.49
C GLY A 36 1.70 -23.98 24.91
N ARG A 37 1.64 -22.74 25.37
CA ARG A 37 1.21 -22.42 26.72
C ARG A 37 0.20 -21.29 26.71
N ILE A 38 -0.91 -21.47 27.41
CA ILE A 38 -1.95 -20.48 27.64
C ILE A 38 -1.74 -19.87 29.03
N PHE A 39 -1.77 -18.55 29.13
CA PHE A 39 -1.57 -17.86 30.39
C PHE A 39 -2.24 -16.49 30.39
N THR A 40 -2.65 -16.05 31.57
CA THR A 40 -3.10 -14.69 31.86
C THR A 40 -1.93 -13.87 32.38
N GLN A 41 -2.16 -12.60 32.70
CA GLN A 41 -1.18 -11.79 33.44
C GLN A 41 -0.90 -12.36 34.85
N TYR A 42 -1.82 -13.14 35.41
CA TYR A 42 -1.75 -13.69 36.76
C TYR A 42 -1.05 -15.05 36.83
N GLY A 43 -0.97 -15.78 35.72
CA GLY A 43 -0.35 -17.10 35.73
C GLY A 43 -0.73 -17.98 34.55
N ALA A 44 -0.26 -19.23 34.60
CA ALA A 44 -0.73 -20.28 33.71
C ALA A 44 -2.25 -20.45 33.79
N LEU A 45 -2.89 -20.71 32.65
CA LEU A 45 -4.33 -20.97 32.61
C LEU A 45 -4.59 -22.46 32.41
N THR A 46 -4.91 -23.15 33.49
CA THR A 46 -5.26 -24.57 33.53
C THR A 46 -6.65 -24.80 32.93
N GLY A 47 -6.84 -25.88 32.19
CA GLY A 47 -8.14 -26.27 31.63
C GLY A 47 -8.64 -25.39 30.47
N ALA A 48 -7.80 -24.49 29.97
CA ALA A 48 -8.09 -23.70 28.77
C ALA A 48 -7.94 -24.56 27.51
N THR A 49 -8.67 -24.22 26.45
CA THR A 49 -8.69 -24.98 25.19
C THR A 49 -8.17 -24.13 24.04
N VAL A 50 -7.50 -24.77 23.08
CA VAL A 50 -7.08 -24.16 21.80
C VAL A 50 -7.92 -24.73 20.68
N SER A 51 -8.51 -23.84 19.87
CA SER A 51 -9.31 -24.19 18.71
C SER A 51 -8.58 -23.80 17.42
N VAL A 52 -8.63 -24.68 16.42
CA VAL A 52 -7.94 -24.54 15.13
C VAL A 52 -8.96 -24.39 14.00
N PHE A 53 -8.73 -23.45 13.10
CA PHE A 53 -9.64 -23.10 12.00
C PHE A 53 -8.88 -22.99 10.66
N LYS A 54 -9.59 -23.17 9.53
CA LYS A 54 -9.02 -22.98 8.19
C LYS A 54 -9.11 -21.53 7.72
N THR A 55 -10.21 -20.85 8.07
CA THR A 55 -10.47 -19.47 7.67
C THR A 55 -10.92 -18.63 8.87
N PHE A 56 -10.92 -17.31 8.72
CA PHE A 56 -11.51 -16.43 9.73
C PHE A 56 -13.03 -16.57 9.82
N ALA A 57 -13.72 -16.81 8.69
CA ALA A 57 -15.16 -17.06 8.67
C ALA A 57 -15.56 -18.30 9.49
N ASP A 58 -14.68 -19.31 9.58
CA ASP A 58 -14.89 -20.47 10.45
C ASP A 58 -14.81 -20.08 11.94
N ILE A 59 -14.01 -19.08 12.30
CA ILE A 59 -13.97 -18.54 13.67
C ILE A 59 -15.29 -17.82 13.98
N GLU A 60 -15.76 -16.96 13.08
CA GLU A 60 -17.03 -16.24 13.24
C GLU A 60 -18.22 -17.21 13.40
N SER A 61 -18.20 -18.31 12.63
CA SER A 61 -19.23 -19.36 12.68
C SER A 61 -19.00 -20.40 13.79
N ASN A 62 -17.93 -20.28 14.57
CA ASN A 62 -17.48 -21.23 15.59
C ASN A 62 -17.42 -22.69 15.09
N LYS A 63 -16.76 -22.90 13.95
CA LYS A 63 -16.57 -24.21 13.30
C LYS A 63 -15.09 -24.63 13.30
N PRO A 64 -14.52 -25.02 14.46
CA PRO A 64 -13.14 -25.50 14.50
C PRO A 64 -12.99 -26.82 13.75
N ILE A 65 -11.88 -26.97 13.04
CA ILE A 65 -11.48 -28.26 12.44
C ILE A 65 -10.83 -29.19 13.46
N LEU A 66 -10.30 -28.63 14.55
CA LEU A 66 -9.68 -29.35 15.65
C LEU A 66 -9.78 -28.50 16.91
N VAL A 67 -10.01 -29.15 18.06
CA VAL A 67 -9.91 -28.54 19.38
C VAL A 67 -8.92 -29.38 20.19
N ALA A 68 -7.92 -28.73 20.76
CA ALA A 68 -6.92 -29.37 21.60
C ALA A 68 -7.56 -29.86 22.91
N GLN A 69 -6.93 -30.87 23.53
CA GLN A 69 -7.28 -31.23 24.91
C GLN A 69 -7.05 -30.03 25.84
N PRO A 70 -7.81 -29.94 26.95
CA PRO A 70 -7.62 -28.87 27.93
C PRO A 70 -6.16 -28.80 28.41
N SER A 71 -5.68 -27.58 28.62
CA SER A 71 -4.32 -27.33 29.09
C SER A 71 -4.07 -27.94 30.47
N ASP A 72 -2.85 -28.39 30.70
CA ASP A 72 -2.43 -28.96 31.98
C ASP A 72 -2.26 -27.88 33.08
N GLN A 73 -1.76 -28.29 34.26
CA GLN A 73 -1.55 -27.37 35.40
C GLN A 73 -0.54 -26.25 35.11
N GLU A 74 0.36 -26.47 34.15
CA GLU A 74 1.29 -25.45 33.67
C GLU A 74 0.67 -24.61 32.54
N GLY A 75 -0.59 -24.87 32.15
CA GLY A 75 -1.26 -24.22 31.05
C GLY A 75 -0.74 -24.68 29.68
N VAL A 76 -0.03 -25.81 29.62
CA VAL A 76 0.52 -26.34 28.36
C VAL A 76 -0.54 -27.15 27.61
N TYR A 77 -0.63 -26.94 26.31
CA TYR A 77 -1.51 -27.68 25.41
C TYR A 77 -0.71 -28.32 24.27
N ARG A 78 -1.24 -29.39 23.69
CA ARG A 78 -0.58 -30.17 22.62
C ARG A 78 -1.57 -30.52 21.53
N LEU A 79 -1.12 -30.42 20.29
CA LEU A 79 -1.87 -30.84 19.10
C LEU A 79 -0.91 -31.31 18.00
N SER A 80 -1.45 -32.06 17.03
CA SER A 80 -0.74 -32.48 15.83
C SER A 80 -1.61 -32.13 14.62
N LEU A 81 -1.00 -31.46 13.66
CA LEU A 81 -1.66 -31.00 12.44
C LEU A 81 -0.82 -31.38 11.23
N SER A 82 -1.46 -31.66 10.11
CA SER A 82 -0.75 -31.69 8.83
C SER A 82 -0.26 -30.30 8.45
N GLU A 83 0.78 -30.24 7.62
CA GLU A 83 1.27 -29.00 7.03
C GLU A 83 0.12 -28.20 6.38
N GLY A 84 0.22 -26.88 6.45
CA GLY A 84 -0.79 -25.99 5.88
C GLY A 84 -0.99 -24.70 6.66
N LEU A 85 -1.96 -23.90 6.22
CA LEU A 85 -2.33 -22.63 6.81
C LEU A 85 -3.52 -22.80 7.77
N TYR A 86 -3.40 -22.23 8.97
CA TYR A 86 -4.38 -22.36 10.05
C TYR A 86 -4.50 -21.07 10.88
N TYR A 87 -5.64 -20.90 11.54
CA TYR A 87 -5.85 -19.89 12.57
C TYR A 87 -6.05 -20.58 13.93
N PHE A 88 -5.48 -20.00 14.98
CA PHE A 88 -5.56 -20.51 16.35
C PHE A 88 -6.25 -19.51 17.28
N THR A 89 -7.22 -19.95 18.07
CA THR A 89 -7.78 -19.18 19.18
C THR A 89 -7.66 -19.99 20.48
N ALA A 90 -7.65 -19.30 21.62
CA ALA A 90 -7.69 -19.94 22.92
C ALA A 90 -8.81 -19.36 23.77
N THR A 91 -9.49 -20.20 24.54
CA THR A 91 -10.50 -19.79 25.51
C THR A 91 -10.29 -20.51 26.85
N GLY A 92 -10.69 -19.87 27.94
CA GLY A 92 -10.61 -20.45 29.27
C GLY A 92 -11.30 -19.60 30.33
N GLN A 93 -11.23 -20.05 31.57
CA GLN A 93 -11.85 -19.39 32.72
C GLN A 93 -10.81 -19.11 33.79
N TYR A 94 -10.73 -17.87 34.25
CA TYR A 94 -9.90 -17.47 35.39
C TYR A 94 -10.78 -16.75 36.40
N GLU A 95 -10.82 -17.23 37.65
CA GLU A 95 -11.69 -16.70 38.72
C GLU A 95 -13.17 -16.54 38.28
N GLY A 96 -13.70 -17.52 37.54
CA GLY A 96 -15.07 -17.53 37.03
C GLY A 96 -15.36 -16.54 35.90
N LYS A 97 -14.33 -15.87 35.36
CA LYS A 97 -14.46 -14.94 34.23
C LYS A 97 -13.88 -15.53 32.96
N GLU A 98 -14.61 -15.37 31.87
CA GLU A 98 -14.19 -15.81 30.54
C GLU A 98 -12.96 -15.03 30.07
N HIS A 99 -11.98 -15.77 29.55
CA HIS A 99 -10.78 -15.24 28.92
C HIS A 99 -10.64 -15.82 27.52
N SER A 100 -10.20 -15.00 26.57
CA SER A 100 -10.01 -15.41 25.18
C SER A 100 -8.81 -14.70 24.56
N ALA A 101 -8.24 -15.32 23.52
CA ALA A 101 -7.31 -14.65 22.62
C ALA A 101 -7.32 -15.26 21.22
N TYR A 102 -7.03 -14.40 20.26
CA TYR A 102 -6.52 -14.79 18.96
C TYR A 102 -5.01 -15.01 19.07
N TYR A 103 -4.47 -16.05 18.43
CA TYR A 103 -3.02 -16.19 18.35
C TYR A 103 -2.44 -15.06 17.49
N MET A 104 -1.45 -14.35 18.04
CA MET A 104 -1.00 -13.08 17.50
C MET A 104 -0.46 -13.12 16.07
N ASN A 105 0.08 -14.28 15.66
CA ASN A 105 0.67 -14.43 14.33
C ASN A 105 -0.31 -15.00 13.31
N ASN A 106 -1.58 -15.23 13.68
CA ASN A 106 -2.60 -15.72 12.77
C ASN A 106 -2.64 -14.92 11.44
N PRO A 107 -2.86 -15.59 10.29
CA PRO A 107 -2.77 -17.05 10.12
C PRO A 107 -1.34 -17.59 10.27
N VAL A 108 -1.23 -18.84 10.71
CA VAL A 108 0.03 -19.57 10.89
C VAL A 108 0.19 -20.58 9.76
N ILE A 109 1.35 -20.57 9.12
CA ILE A 109 1.74 -21.60 8.15
C ILE A 109 2.60 -22.63 8.89
N LEU A 110 2.13 -23.87 8.95
CA LEU A 110 2.84 -25.01 9.52
C LEU A 110 3.56 -25.78 8.41
N GLY A 111 4.88 -25.94 8.54
CA GLY A 111 5.69 -26.90 7.78
C GLY A 111 6.08 -28.09 8.64
N SER A 112 7.13 -28.82 8.26
CA SER A 112 7.55 -30.07 8.94
C SER A 112 8.18 -29.90 10.33
N ALA A 113 8.61 -28.70 10.69
CA ALA A 113 9.27 -28.43 11.97
C ALA A 113 8.28 -28.29 13.13
N ASN A 114 8.59 -28.87 14.29
CA ASN A 114 7.78 -28.73 15.50
C ASN A 114 7.74 -27.27 15.98
N VAL A 115 6.54 -26.77 16.30
CA VAL A 115 6.31 -25.33 16.57
C VAL A 115 5.85 -25.09 18.01
N TRP A 116 6.44 -24.08 18.65
CA TRP A 116 5.98 -23.58 19.96
C TRP A 116 5.07 -22.35 19.81
N LEU A 117 3.82 -22.43 20.30
CA LEU A 117 2.79 -21.40 20.17
C LEU A 117 2.22 -20.95 21.53
N ALA A 118 2.86 -19.95 22.14
CA ALA A 118 2.38 -19.34 23.39
C ALA A 118 1.23 -18.35 23.14
N MET A 119 0.19 -18.37 23.98
CA MET A 119 -0.98 -17.50 23.89
C MET A 119 -1.23 -16.76 25.20
N MET A 120 -1.28 -15.44 25.12
CA MET A 120 -1.66 -14.56 26.23
C MET A 120 -3.14 -14.27 26.10
N VAL A 121 -3.93 -14.69 27.09
CA VAL A 121 -5.38 -14.49 27.09
C VAL A 121 -5.79 -13.36 28.02
N SER A 122 -6.81 -12.62 27.61
CA SER A 122 -7.35 -11.50 28.38
C SER A 122 -8.83 -11.71 28.64
N GLN A 123 -9.33 -11.08 29.71
CA GLN A 123 -10.74 -11.18 30.06
C GLN A 123 -11.63 -10.70 28.91
N VAL A 124 -12.67 -11.45 28.60
CA VAL A 124 -13.68 -11.05 27.62
C VAL A 124 -14.61 -10.02 28.27
N LYS A 125 -14.45 -8.75 27.89
CA LYS A 125 -15.41 -7.67 28.18
C LYS A 125 -16.25 -7.43 26.92
N LYS A 126 -17.54 -7.80 26.97
CA LYS A 126 -18.46 -7.64 25.83
C LYS A 126 -18.64 -6.17 25.49
N PRO A 127 -18.84 -5.82 24.20
CA PRO A 127 -19.07 -4.44 23.80
C PRO A 127 -20.46 -3.99 24.26
N ILE A 128 -20.58 -2.70 24.57
CA ILE A 128 -21.84 -2.05 24.94
C ILE A 128 -22.33 -1.29 23.71
N TYR A 129 -23.59 -1.53 23.33
CA TYR A 129 -24.22 -0.90 22.17
C TYR A 129 -25.25 0.13 22.63
N SER A 130 -25.22 1.33 22.05
CA SER A 130 -26.17 2.40 22.35
C SER A 130 -26.54 3.21 21.11
N PRO A 131 -27.72 3.86 21.08
CA PRO A 131 -28.03 4.85 20.04
C PRO A 131 -27.03 6.01 20.09
N GLY A 132 -26.56 6.48 18.94
CA GLY A 132 -25.58 7.57 18.87
C GLY A 132 -25.01 7.77 17.46
N GLU A 133 -23.85 8.41 17.39
CA GLU A 133 -23.08 8.47 16.14
C GLU A 133 -22.65 7.06 15.72
N THR A 134 -22.62 6.78 14.41
CA THR A 134 -22.11 5.51 13.87
C THR A 134 -20.60 5.45 14.10
N ALA A 135 -20.19 4.89 15.25
CA ALA A 135 -18.81 4.97 15.72
C ALA A 135 -18.43 3.82 16.67
N ILE A 136 -17.13 3.53 16.74
CA ILE A 136 -16.54 2.67 17.77
C ILE A 136 -15.72 3.52 18.72
N LYS A 137 -16.08 3.47 20.00
CA LYS A 137 -15.40 4.15 21.11
C LYS A 137 -14.81 3.13 22.06
N GLY A 138 -13.73 3.50 22.73
CA GLY A 138 -13.18 2.59 23.72
C GLY A 138 -11.92 3.06 24.39
N ARG A 139 -11.31 2.13 25.11
CA ARG A 139 -10.02 2.32 25.77
C ARG A 139 -9.07 1.16 25.44
N VAL A 140 -7.83 1.49 25.13
CA VAL A 140 -6.72 0.53 25.04
C VAL A 140 -6.01 0.47 26.38
N THR A 141 -5.75 -0.74 26.89
CA THR A 141 -5.12 -0.93 28.20
C THR A 141 -3.93 -1.88 28.15
N PHE A 142 -3.00 -1.74 29.11
CA PHE A 142 -1.97 -2.73 29.40
C PHE A 142 -2.00 -3.03 30.90
N LYS A 143 -2.27 -4.29 31.26
CA LYS A 143 -2.50 -4.70 32.66
C LYS A 143 -3.59 -3.92 33.39
N GLY A 144 -4.62 -3.51 32.66
CA GLY A 144 -5.75 -2.73 33.19
C GLY A 144 -5.52 -1.22 33.22
N GLU A 145 -4.27 -0.76 33.08
CA GLU A 145 -3.94 0.67 33.02
C GLU A 145 -4.11 1.21 31.59
N PRO A 146 -4.54 2.48 31.41
CA PRO A 146 -4.62 3.08 30.10
C PRO A 146 -3.28 3.08 29.34
N LEU A 147 -3.34 2.77 28.05
CA LEU A 147 -2.15 2.70 27.21
C LEU A 147 -2.04 3.90 26.27
N LYS A 148 -1.19 4.86 26.63
CA LYS A 148 -0.79 5.96 25.75
C LYS A 148 0.10 5.50 24.59
N ASP A 149 0.29 6.34 23.57
CA ASP A 149 1.12 6.09 22.38
C ASP A 149 0.76 4.79 21.65
N ALA A 150 -0.49 4.36 21.78
CA ALA A 150 -1.02 3.21 21.09
C ALA A 150 -1.78 3.66 19.84
N TYR A 151 -2.01 2.71 18.95
CA TYR A 151 -2.83 2.86 17.76
C TYR A 151 -3.89 1.79 17.76
N ILE A 152 -5.06 2.11 17.24
CA ILE A 152 -6.15 1.18 17.01
C ILE A 152 -6.34 0.99 15.52
N THR A 153 -6.18 -0.25 15.05
CA THR A 153 -6.40 -0.63 13.65
C THR A 153 -7.70 -1.41 13.51
N LEU A 154 -8.54 -0.99 12.58
CA LEU A 154 -9.75 -1.68 12.14
C LEU A 154 -9.45 -2.40 10.83
N TYR A 155 -9.85 -3.66 10.75
CA TYR A 155 -9.87 -4.46 9.52
C TYR A 155 -11.30 -4.84 9.20
N MET A 156 -11.61 -5.11 7.94
CA MET A 156 -12.91 -5.66 7.56
C MET A 156 -12.94 -7.14 7.95
N SER A 157 -14.09 -7.65 8.42
CA SER A 157 -14.15 -9.04 8.91
C SER A 157 -13.96 -10.08 7.80
N ASN A 158 -14.15 -9.69 6.53
CA ASN A 158 -13.86 -10.50 5.35
C ASN A 158 -12.38 -10.43 4.89
N ASP A 159 -11.52 -9.69 5.57
CA ASP A 159 -10.08 -9.66 5.29
C ASP A 159 -9.45 -11.03 5.58
N LYS A 160 -8.52 -11.44 4.72
CA LYS A 160 -7.78 -12.71 4.92
C LYS A 160 -6.71 -12.59 6.01
N VAL A 161 -6.20 -11.37 6.26
CA VAL A 161 -5.07 -11.13 7.18
C VAL A 161 -5.30 -9.83 7.96
N PHE A 162 -5.15 -9.88 9.29
CA PHE A 162 -5.32 -8.74 10.19
C PHE A 162 -3.98 -8.14 10.59
N LYS A 163 -3.13 -7.85 9.59
CA LYS A 163 -1.78 -7.30 9.75
C LYS A 163 -1.64 -6.02 8.92
N GLY A 164 -0.67 -5.17 9.26
CA GLY A 164 -0.47 -3.89 8.58
C GLY A 164 -1.36 -2.78 9.13
N LEU A 165 -1.83 -1.89 8.26
CA LEU A 165 -2.59 -0.69 8.61
C LEU A 165 -4.11 -0.86 8.62
N GLY A 166 -4.61 -1.99 8.12
CA GLY A 166 -6.05 -2.25 8.02
C GLY A 166 -6.82 -1.24 7.18
N PHE A 167 -8.14 -1.28 7.32
CA PHE A 167 -9.09 -0.35 6.70
C PHE A 167 -8.97 1.07 7.25
N LYS A 168 -8.73 1.19 8.56
CA LYS A 168 -8.57 2.47 9.25
C LYS A 168 -7.63 2.28 10.44
N THR A 169 -6.71 3.21 10.67
CA THR A 169 -5.83 3.21 11.85
C THR A 169 -5.82 4.58 12.48
N GLU A 170 -6.03 4.66 13.78
CA GLU A 170 -6.12 5.92 14.51
C GLU A 170 -5.22 5.88 15.74
N SER A 171 -4.72 7.03 16.15
CA SER A 171 -3.96 7.17 17.39
C SER A 171 -4.90 7.14 18.59
N VAL A 172 -4.39 6.63 19.68
CA VAL A 172 -5.09 6.55 20.96
C VAL A 172 -4.63 7.74 21.81
N ASN A 173 -5.59 8.43 22.44
CA ASN A 173 -5.33 9.55 23.33
C ASN A 173 -4.40 9.15 24.49
N GLU A 174 -3.79 10.14 25.15
CA GLU A 174 -2.90 9.90 26.30
C GLU A 174 -3.58 9.13 27.45
N ASP A 175 -4.90 9.27 27.60
CA ASP A 175 -5.71 8.56 28.59
C ASP A 175 -6.17 7.16 28.11
N GLY A 176 -5.58 6.67 27.03
CA GLY A 176 -5.89 5.38 26.41
C GLY A 176 -7.21 5.35 25.63
N SER A 177 -7.96 6.46 25.56
CA SER A 177 -9.25 6.49 24.86
C SER A 177 -9.11 6.66 23.35
N PHE A 178 -10.12 6.19 22.61
CA PHE A 178 -10.26 6.43 21.17
C PHE A 178 -11.73 6.58 20.79
N ASN A 179 -11.99 7.31 19.70
CA ASN A 179 -13.29 7.44 19.06
C ASN A 179 -13.13 7.43 17.55
N ILE A 180 -13.68 6.42 16.88
CA ILE A 180 -13.52 6.23 15.44
C ILE A 180 -14.89 6.23 14.78
N PRO A 181 -15.26 7.32 14.09
CA PRO A 181 -16.39 7.31 13.17
C PRO A 181 -16.15 6.30 12.05
N VAL A 182 -17.12 5.43 11.79
CA VAL A 182 -17.06 4.38 10.77
C VAL A 182 -18.40 4.21 10.09
N ALA A 183 -18.39 3.67 8.87
CA ALA A 183 -19.62 3.22 8.23
C ALA A 183 -20.21 1.99 8.96
N PRO A 184 -21.50 1.69 8.78
CA PRO A 184 -22.07 0.42 9.25
C PRO A 184 -21.31 -0.78 8.64
N GLY A 185 -20.99 -1.78 9.45
CA GLY A 185 -20.17 -2.90 9.01
C GLY A 185 -19.69 -3.82 10.13
N LYS A 186 -18.92 -4.86 9.76
CA LYS A 186 -18.26 -5.78 10.70
C LYS A 186 -16.76 -5.61 10.65
N TYR A 187 -16.17 -5.40 11.82
CA TYR A 187 -14.77 -5.01 11.96
C TYR A 187 -14.00 -5.93 12.91
N VAL A 188 -12.73 -6.19 12.59
CA VAL A 188 -11.76 -6.81 13.51
C VAL A 188 -10.86 -5.71 14.04
N LEU A 189 -10.81 -5.57 15.37
CA LEU A 189 -10.07 -4.51 16.05
C LEU A 189 -8.77 -5.04 16.66
N VAL A 190 -7.67 -4.35 16.35
CA VAL A 190 -6.34 -4.67 16.87
C VAL A 190 -5.65 -3.40 17.34
N ALA A 191 -5.35 -3.33 18.64
CA ALA A 191 -4.52 -2.28 19.22
C ALA A 191 -3.02 -2.64 19.12
N LYS A 192 -2.16 -1.65 18.90
CA LYS A 192 -0.70 -1.81 18.77
C LYS A 192 0.03 -0.64 19.44
N LYS A 193 1.06 -0.92 20.24
CA LYS A 193 2.03 0.08 20.72
C LYS A 193 3.44 -0.37 20.34
N TYR A 194 4.17 0.50 19.66
CA TYR A 194 5.54 0.22 19.24
C TYR A 194 6.57 0.81 20.23
N SER A 195 7.65 0.09 20.47
CA SER A 195 8.78 0.47 21.34
C SER A 195 9.79 1.42 20.67
N GLY A 196 9.53 1.91 19.46
CA GLY A 196 10.43 2.74 18.63
C GLY A 196 9.68 3.75 17.72
N PRO A 197 10.32 4.33 16.69
CA PRO A 197 9.73 5.38 15.83
C PRO A 197 8.34 4.98 15.27
N LYS A 198 7.44 5.98 15.18
CA LYS A 198 6.00 5.83 14.97
C LYS A 198 5.61 5.01 13.72
N GLY A 199 4.55 4.20 13.87
CA GLY A 199 3.61 3.77 12.82
C GLY A 199 4.06 2.73 11.78
N GLY A 200 3.15 1.85 11.35
CA GLY A 200 3.23 1.14 10.05
C GLY A 200 4.16 -0.08 9.90
N ARG A 201 5.09 -0.37 10.82
CA ARG A 201 5.92 -1.59 10.75
C ARG A 201 5.23 -2.83 11.34
N PRO A 202 5.63 -4.05 10.92
CA PRO A 202 5.32 -5.26 11.67
C PRO A 202 5.78 -5.15 13.13
N PRO A 203 4.95 -5.59 14.10
CA PRO A 203 5.33 -5.61 15.50
C PRO A 203 6.58 -6.49 15.75
N GLN A 204 7.41 -6.12 16.72
CA GLN A 204 8.66 -6.76 17.13
C GLN A 204 8.62 -7.13 18.61
N SER A 205 9.65 -7.84 19.09
CA SER A 205 9.76 -8.16 20.52
C SER A 205 9.79 -6.88 21.35
N GLY A 206 8.98 -6.83 22.42
CA GLY A 206 8.85 -5.65 23.29
C GLY A 206 7.73 -4.67 22.90
N ASP A 207 7.15 -4.79 21.70
CA ASP A 207 5.93 -4.07 21.35
C ASP A 207 4.71 -4.67 22.07
N LEU A 208 3.64 -3.89 22.22
CA LEU A 208 2.37 -4.39 22.76
C LEU A 208 1.33 -4.53 21.66
N ILE A 209 0.54 -5.61 21.71
CA ILE A 209 -0.55 -5.89 20.77
C ILE A 209 -1.78 -6.34 21.55
N GLY A 210 -2.96 -5.89 21.14
CA GLY A 210 -4.24 -6.34 21.69
C GLY A 210 -5.22 -6.66 20.58
N PHE A 211 -5.48 -7.94 20.33
CA PHE A 211 -6.68 -8.33 19.58
C PHE A 211 -7.88 -8.22 20.51
N TYR A 212 -8.90 -7.45 20.13
CA TYR A 212 -10.10 -7.34 20.94
C TYR A 212 -10.70 -8.75 21.17
N PRO A 213 -10.85 -9.21 22.44
CA PRO A 213 -11.21 -10.61 22.71
C PRO A 213 -12.58 -11.04 22.16
N ALA A 214 -13.48 -10.09 21.91
CA ALA A 214 -14.81 -10.35 21.35
C ALA A 214 -14.95 -9.93 19.88
N ASN A 215 -13.85 -9.83 19.14
CA ASN A 215 -13.88 -9.68 17.68
C ASN A 215 -14.71 -10.80 17.00
N PRO A 216 -15.32 -10.55 15.83
CA PRO A 216 -15.50 -9.23 15.20
C PRO A 216 -16.59 -8.38 15.90
N VAL A 217 -16.54 -7.07 15.72
CA VAL A 217 -17.53 -6.10 16.21
C VAL A 217 -18.42 -5.63 15.07
N GLU A 218 -19.74 -5.67 15.25
CA GLU A 218 -20.71 -5.19 14.27
C GLU A 218 -21.21 -3.79 14.65
N VAL A 219 -21.15 -2.83 13.73
CA VAL A 219 -21.65 -1.46 13.90
C VAL A 219 -22.82 -1.25 12.95
N LYS A 220 -23.95 -0.75 13.46
CA LYS A 220 -25.13 -0.40 12.65
C LYS A 220 -25.27 1.11 12.51
N GLU A 221 -26.03 1.55 11.53
CA GLU A 221 -26.33 2.97 11.34
C GLU A 221 -26.97 3.58 12.60
N GLY A 222 -26.48 4.75 13.03
CA GLY A 222 -26.96 5.43 14.24
C GLY A 222 -26.63 4.70 15.54
N GLN A 223 -25.63 3.81 15.52
CA GLN A 223 -25.21 3.02 16.67
C GLN A 223 -23.77 3.32 17.07
N GLU A 224 -23.60 3.60 18.35
CA GLU A 224 -22.31 3.69 19.01
C GLU A 224 -21.96 2.36 19.68
N VAL A 225 -20.68 1.95 19.60
CA VAL A 225 -20.16 0.74 20.23
C VAL A 225 -19.01 1.08 21.18
N ALA A 226 -19.18 0.84 22.48
CA ALA A 226 -18.17 1.08 23.51
C ALA A 226 -17.48 -0.22 23.97
N LEU A 227 -16.14 -0.24 24.00
CA LEU A 227 -15.36 -1.45 24.35
C LEU A 227 -13.99 -1.16 24.98
N GLU A 228 -13.34 -2.20 25.51
CA GLU A 228 -11.97 -2.14 26.05
C GLU A 228 -11.09 -3.19 25.35
N ILE A 229 -9.91 -2.78 24.90
CA ILE A 229 -8.93 -3.64 24.22
C ILE A 229 -7.69 -3.80 25.10
N PRO A 230 -7.55 -4.95 25.81
CA PRO A 230 -6.33 -5.25 26.56
C PRO A 230 -5.20 -5.68 25.62
N CYS A 231 -4.05 -5.06 25.80
CA CYS A 231 -2.80 -5.37 25.10
C CYS A 231 -1.90 -6.27 25.95
N TYR A 232 -1.01 -6.97 25.25
CA TYR A 232 0.01 -7.85 25.82
C TYR A 232 1.28 -7.80 24.96
N PRO A 233 2.46 -8.13 25.52
CA PRO A 233 3.72 -7.97 24.81
C PRO A 233 3.91 -9.03 23.73
N LYS A 234 4.51 -8.61 22.62
CA LYS A 234 5.06 -9.49 21.61
C LYS A 234 6.43 -9.97 22.05
N GLY A 235 6.66 -11.28 22.03
CA GLY A 235 7.98 -11.90 22.25
C GLY A 235 8.55 -11.81 23.67
N ASP A 236 8.21 -10.77 24.43
CA ASP A 236 8.69 -10.53 25.80
C ASP A 236 7.63 -10.92 26.84
N ARG A 237 7.63 -12.21 27.20
CA ARG A 237 6.67 -12.74 28.17
C ARG A 237 6.90 -12.23 29.60
N SER A 238 8.14 -11.94 29.97
CA SER A 238 8.53 -11.53 31.32
C SER A 238 7.85 -10.23 31.76
N THR A 239 7.61 -9.31 30.82
CA THR A 239 6.89 -8.07 31.14
C THR A 239 5.39 -8.27 31.33
N PHE A 240 4.82 -9.39 30.87
CA PHE A 240 3.40 -9.72 31.07
C PHE A 240 3.16 -10.48 32.37
N SER A 241 3.94 -11.53 32.64
CA SER A 241 3.71 -12.47 33.74
C SER A 241 5.02 -13.08 34.25
N ASN A 242 5.13 -13.29 35.56
CA ASN A 242 6.33 -13.79 36.24
C ASN A 242 6.51 -15.31 36.14
N VAL A 243 5.78 -15.98 35.25
CA VAL A 243 5.81 -17.45 35.16
C VAL A 243 7.01 -17.92 34.34
N PRO A 244 7.80 -18.90 34.83
CA PRO A 244 8.98 -19.41 34.14
C PRO A 244 8.70 -19.95 32.73
N THR A 245 9.72 -19.94 31.88
CA THR A 245 9.67 -20.57 30.55
C THR A 245 9.64 -22.09 30.69
N VAL A 246 8.66 -22.73 30.03
CA VAL A 246 8.49 -24.21 30.01
C VAL A 246 8.81 -24.79 28.62
N LYS A 247 9.09 -23.93 27.64
CA LYS A 247 9.50 -24.34 26.29
C LYS A 247 10.82 -25.11 26.37
N ASN A 248 10.86 -26.32 25.82
CA ASN A 248 12.11 -27.07 25.62
C ASN A 248 12.74 -26.76 24.24
N ASN A 249 13.98 -27.22 24.02
CA ASN A 249 14.72 -26.91 22.79
C ASN A 249 14.25 -27.69 21.56
N ASP A 250 13.36 -28.67 21.70
CA ASP A 250 12.86 -29.52 20.60
C ASP A 250 11.80 -28.82 19.73
N PHE A 251 11.31 -27.65 20.17
CA PHE A 251 10.34 -26.84 19.45
C PHE A 251 10.95 -25.51 19.03
N THR A 252 10.71 -25.13 17.77
CA THR A 252 11.17 -23.85 17.22
C THR A 252 10.10 -22.78 17.50
N SER A 253 10.51 -21.56 17.92
CA SER A 253 9.53 -20.46 17.99
C SER A 253 9.24 -19.95 16.58
N PHE A 254 8.08 -19.34 16.36
CA PHE A 254 7.74 -18.85 15.02
C PHE A 254 8.71 -17.75 14.52
N ALA A 255 9.26 -16.93 15.43
CA ALA A 255 10.27 -15.93 15.10
C ALA A 255 11.60 -16.59 14.66
N ASP A 256 12.00 -17.66 15.34
CA ASP A 256 13.21 -18.40 15.00
C ASP A 256 13.05 -19.14 13.67
N LEU A 257 11.87 -19.74 13.42
CA LEU A 257 11.59 -20.54 12.22
C LEU A 257 11.66 -19.69 10.94
N ALA A 258 11.12 -18.47 10.99
CA ALA A 258 11.18 -17.53 9.88
C ALA A 258 12.63 -17.09 9.57
N THR A 259 13.45 -16.89 10.60
CA THR A 259 14.81 -16.34 10.44
C THR A 259 15.87 -17.42 10.18
N SER A 260 15.69 -18.62 10.75
CA SER A 260 16.65 -19.74 10.67
C SER A 260 16.51 -20.60 9.43
N SER A 261 15.33 -20.60 8.78
CA SER A 261 15.11 -21.37 7.56
C SER A 261 16.02 -20.97 6.40
N GLY A 262 16.53 -19.74 6.42
CA GLY A 262 17.27 -19.16 5.30
C GLY A 262 16.39 -18.97 4.05
N ILE A 263 15.07 -19.12 4.17
CA ILE A 263 14.10 -19.00 3.07
C ILE A 263 13.56 -17.57 3.05
N GLY A 264 13.64 -16.89 1.92
CA GLY A 264 13.23 -15.51 1.79
C GLY A 264 14.08 -14.73 0.81
N VAL A 265 14.26 -13.43 1.09
CA VAL A 265 14.95 -12.48 0.21
C VAL A 265 16.05 -11.77 0.97
N LYS A 266 17.25 -11.69 0.41
CA LYS A 266 18.34 -10.88 0.96
C LYS A 266 19.05 -10.02 -0.09
N GLY A 267 19.61 -8.92 0.40
CA GLY A 267 20.43 -8.02 -0.38
C GLY A 267 21.05 -6.93 0.48
N ARG A 268 21.51 -5.87 -0.17
CA ARG A 268 22.20 -4.74 0.43
C ARG A 268 21.61 -3.41 -0.04
N ILE A 269 21.55 -2.44 0.86
CA ILE A 269 21.09 -1.08 0.59
C ILE A 269 22.28 -0.14 0.58
N MET A 270 22.40 0.61 -0.50
CA MET A 270 23.43 1.61 -0.70
C MET A 270 22.77 2.96 -1.00
N ASP A 271 23.41 4.06 -0.60
CA ASP A 271 23.01 5.39 -1.04
C ASP A 271 23.52 5.71 -2.45
N THR A 272 23.13 6.86 -2.99
CA THR A 272 23.57 7.31 -4.33
C THR A 272 25.08 7.55 -4.46
N ALA A 273 25.82 7.61 -3.34
CA ALA A 273 27.27 7.72 -3.30
C ALA A 273 27.97 6.34 -3.12
N GLY A 274 27.21 5.24 -3.11
CA GLY A 274 27.75 3.90 -2.92
C GLY A 274 28.16 3.59 -1.48
N ARG A 275 27.58 4.27 -0.48
CA ARG A 275 27.79 3.99 0.95
C ARG A 275 26.64 3.17 1.52
N PRO A 276 26.88 2.22 2.45
CA PRO A 276 25.80 1.44 3.05
C PRO A 276 24.81 2.27 3.85
N VAL A 277 23.51 1.99 3.72
CA VAL A 277 22.45 2.66 4.50
C VAL A 277 22.01 1.77 5.66
N LYS A 278 22.34 2.18 6.89
CA LYS A 278 22.05 1.43 8.12
C LYS A 278 20.66 1.74 8.69
N GLY A 279 19.97 0.71 9.17
CA GLY A 279 18.79 0.82 10.02
C GLY A 279 17.51 1.24 9.30
N ILE A 280 17.52 1.32 7.97
CA ILE A 280 16.34 1.68 7.17
C ILE A 280 15.45 0.47 6.93
N TYR A 281 14.15 0.68 6.72
CA TYR A 281 13.23 -0.41 6.43
C TYR A 281 13.33 -0.88 4.99
N VAL A 282 13.22 -2.19 4.82
CA VAL A 282 12.96 -2.83 3.53
C VAL A 282 11.67 -3.61 3.64
N LEU A 283 10.78 -3.43 2.68
CA LEU A 283 9.42 -3.99 2.67
C LEU A 283 9.23 -4.79 1.38
N ALA A 284 8.58 -5.95 1.49
CA ALA A 284 8.22 -6.77 0.34
C ALA A 284 6.70 -6.84 0.17
N TYR A 285 6.15 -6.32 -0.93
CA TYR A 285 4.71 -6.29 -1.21
C TYR A 285 4.37 -7.31 -2.28
N LEU A 286 3.41 -8.21 -2.02
CA LEU A 286 2.95 -9.18 -3.01
C LEU A 286 2.24 -8.44 -4.16
N SER A 287 2.68 -8.71 -5.38
CA SER A 287 2.35 -8.00 -6.62
C SER A 287 1.04 -8.46 -7.27
N GLU A 288 0.07 -8.97 -6.51
CA GLU A 288 -1.30 -9.19 -7.01
C GLU A 288 -2.07 -7.86 -7.18
N THR A 289 -1.47 -6.76 -6.74
CA THR A 289 -1.97 -5.40 -6.82
C THR A 289 -1.51 -4.72 -8.13
N PRO A 290 -2.39 -4.06 -8.91
CA PRO A 290 -2.03 -3.34 -10.14
C PRO A 290 -0.88 -2.34 -9.92
N VAL A 291 -0.09 -2.06 -10.97
CA VAL A 291 1.06 -1.11 -10.92
C VAL A 291 0.62 0.26 -10.38
N PHE A 292 -0.58 0.71 -10.75
CA PHE A 292 -1.17 1.97 -10.26
C PHE A 292 -1.33 2.06 -8.73
N GLN A 293 -1.47 0.92 -8.04
CA GLN A 293 -1.56 0.90 -6.58
C GLN A 293 -0.17 0.76 -5.90
N MET A 294 0.91 0.58 -6.67
CA MET A 294 2.28 0.44 -6.14
C MET A 294 2.78 1.68 -5.41
N TYR A 295 2.25 2.87 -5.69
CA TYR A 295 2.63 4.12 -5.03
C TYR A 295 1.79 4.38 -3.78
N HIS A 296 0.64 3.71 -3.71
CA HIS A 296 -0.26 3.64 -2.58
C HIS A 296 0.02 2.37 -1.75
N LEU A 297 1.24 2.25 -1.24
CA LEU A 297 1.67 1.17 -0.31
C LEU A 297 1.02 1.27 1.08
N SER A 298 -0.18 1.84 1.14
CA SER A 298 -1.01 2.04 2.33
C SER A 298 -1.45 0.71 2.95
N HIS A 299 -1.50 -0.36 2.17
CA HIS A 299 -1.72 -1.72 2.66
C HIS A 299 -0.39 -2.26 3.21
N GLY A 300 -0.04 -1.90 4.45
CA GLY A 300 1.19 -2.35 5.09
C GLY A 300 1.44 -3.85 4.90
N THR A 301 2.67 -4.22 4.55
CA THR A 301 3.05 -5.62 4.32
C THR A 301 3.46 -6.32 5.63
N PRO A 302 3.15 -7.61 5.82
CA PRO A 302 3.73 -8.38 6.91
C PRO A 302 5.22 -8.70 6.70
N TYR A 303 5.75 -8.50 5.49
CA TYR A 303 7.12 -8.83 5.11
C TYR A 303 8.02 -7.60 5.14
N SER A 304 8.83 -7.49 6.19
CA SER A 304 9.76 -6.36 6.36
C SER A 304 11.04 -6.78 7.05
N ALA A 305 12.11 -6.02 6.82
CA ALA A 305 13.35 -6.08 7.57
C ALA A 305 13.91 -4.68 7.83
N ARG A 306 14.94 -4.58 8.69
CA ARG A 306 15.81 -3.41 8.77
C ARG A 306 17.21 -3.78 8.30
N SER A 307 17.89 -2.86 7.64
CA SER A 307 19.29 -3.06 7.28
C SER A 307 20.22 -2.98 8.50
N ASP A 308 21.29 -3.76 8.46
CA ASP A 308 22.36 -3.72 9.45
C ASP A 308 23.38 -2.59 9.19
N ALA A 309 24.47 -2.55 9.95
CA ALA A 309 25.51 -1.53 9.81
C ALA A 309 26.23 -1.56 8.44
N ASP A 310 26.23 -2.71 7.77
CA ASP A 310 26.77 -2.89 6.43
C ASP A 310 25.70 -2.69 5.35
N GLY A 311 24.49 -2.27 5.71
CA GLY A 311 23.37 -2.09 4.80
C GLY A 311 22.70 -3.40 4.37
N ARG A 312 23.07 -4.54 4.94
CA ARG A 312 22.51 -5.86 4.55
C ARG A 312 21.15 -6.08 5.21
N TYR A 313 20.27 -6.79 4.52
CA TYR A 313 18.96 -7.15 5.05
C TYR A 313 18.54 -8.56 4.63
N PHE A 314 17.59 -9.14 5.39
CA PHE A 314 16.92 -10.39 5.04
C PHE A 314 15.43 -10.31 5.41
N ILE A 315 14.56 -10.51 4.43
CA ILE A 315 13.10 -10.58 4.61
C ILE A 315 12.68 -12.04 4.46
N PRO A 316 12.21 -12.70 5.54
CA PRO A 316 11.59 -14.01 5.42
C PRO A 316 10.32 -13.94 4.58
N LEU A 317 10.24 -14.74 3.51
CA LEU A 317 9.04 -14.88 2.69
C LEU A 317 8.51 -16.31 2.79
N SER A 318 7.19 -16.43 2.91
CA SER A 318 6.52 -17.72 3.08
C SER A 318 5.54 -18.06 1.96
N THR A 319 5.17 -17.08 1.13
CA THR A 319 4.14 -17.21 0.10
C THR A 319 4.78 -17.05 -1.26
N ALA A 320 4.54 -17.98 -2.18
CA ALA A 320 5.02 -17.84 -3.55
C ALA A 320 4.31 -16.67 -4.25
N GLY A 321 5.03 -15.96 -5.13
CA GLY A 321 4.47 -14.89 -5.94
C GLY A 321 5.51 -13.87 -6.35
N ASN A 322 5.06 -12.83 -7.04
CA ASN A 322 5.91 -11.69 -7.38
C ASN A 322 5.88 -10.68 -6.24
N TYR A 323 7.01 -10.13 -5.85
CA TYR A 323 7.11 -9.14 -4.78
C TYR A 323 7.77 -7.86 -5.28
N PHE A 324 7.20 -6.72 -4.96
CA PHE A 324 7.92 -5.45 -5.00
C PHE A 324 8.76 -5.32 -3.75
N VAL A 325 10.01 -4.91 -3.91
CA VAL A 325 10.90 -4.64 -2.78
C VAL A 325 11.25 -3.16 -2.76
N VAL A 326 10.95 -2.50 -1.65
CA VAL A 326 11.08 -1.05 -1.48
C VAL A 326 11.81 -0.72 -0.18
N VAL A 327 12.64 0.31 -0.23
CA VAL A 327 13.32 0.91 0.92
C VAL A 327 12.61 2.22 1.28
N ARG A 328 12.26 2.41 2.55
CA ARG A 328 11.60 3.64 3.04
C ARG A 328 11.96 3.98 4.49
N ASP A 329 11.94 5.27 4.82
CA ASP A 329 11.94 5.74 6.22
C ASP A 329 10.54 5.67 6.84
N THR A 330 9.56 6.32 6.21
CA THR A 330 8.17 6.37 6.69
C THR A 330 7.35 5.21 6.14
N LEU A 331 6.59 4.60 7.04
CA LEU A 331 5.72 3.47 6.77
C LEU A 331 4.28 3.88 6.91
N GLY A 332 3.46 3.40 5.98
CA GLY A 332 2.03 3.62 6.00
C GLY A 332 1.55 4.92 5.37
N ASP A 333 2.48 5.68 4.80
CA ASP A 333 2.18 6.83 3.96
C ASP A 333 3.15 6.88 2.75
N GLY A 334 2.88 7.74 1.77
CA GLY A 334 3.83 8.08 0.70
C GLY A 334 5.04 8.87 1.26
N PRO A 335 6.25 8.75 0.67
CA PRO A 335 7.43 9.46 1.15
C PRO A 335 7.25 10.98 1.26
N HIS A 336 7.79 11.58 2.31
CA HIS A 336 7.85 13.03 2.51
C HIS A 336 9.17 13.61 1.99
N ARG A 337 9.29 14.94 1.86
CA ARG A 337 10.52 15.65 1.51
C ARG A 337 11.65 15.26 2.46
N GLY A 338 12.80 14.88 1.91
CA GLY A 338 13.99 14.59 2.71
C GLY A 338 14.07 13.16 3.25
N GLU A 339 13.05 12.33 3.02
CA GLU A 339 13.07 10.92 3.39
C GLU A 339 13.85 10.07 2.40
N VAL A 340 14.43 8.97 2.88
CA VAL A 340 15.11 8.00 2.04
C VAL A 340 14.08 7.06 1.40
N TYR A 341 14.18 6.91 0.09
CA TYR A 341 13.33 6.06 -0.73
C TYR A 341 14.13 5.34 -1.82
N GLY A 342 13.81 4.08 -2.08
CA GLY A 342 14.42 3.31 -3.18
C GLY A 342 13.59 2.11 -3.60
N LEU A 343 13.63 1.76 -4.88
CA LEU A 343 13.00 0.57 -5.45
C LEU A 343 14.08 -0.40 -5.93
N TYR A 344 13.77 -1.69 -5.98
CA TYR A 344 14.65 -2.68 -6.62
C TYR A 344 14.83 -2.39 -8.12
N GLN A 345 16.08 -2.35 -8.60
CA GLN A 345 16.40 -1.73 -9.90
C GLN A 345 16.80 -2.71 -11.03
N GLU A 346 16.99 -3.99 -10.76
CA GLU A 346 17.52 -4.93 -11.77
C GLU A 346 16.56 -5.28 -12.90
N ASN A 347 15.27 -4.90 -12.81
CA ASN A 347 14.31 -5.08 -13.90
C ASN A 347 13.31 -3.93 -14.00
N PRO A 348 12.59 -3.82 -15.14
CA PRO A 348 11.69 -2.69 -15.39
C PRO A 348 10.50 -2.62 -14.44
N MET A 349 10.06 -3.77 -13.92
CA MET A 349 8.88 -3.89 -13.09
C MET A 349 9.15 -3.67 -11.59
N HIS A 350 10.42 -3.58 -11.17
CA HIS A 350 10.83 -3.52 -9.76
C HIS A 350 10.36 -4.73 -8.92
N ARG A 351 10.17 -5.89 -9.56
CA ARG A 351 9.63 -7.10 -8.92
C ARG A 351 10.66 -8.21 -8.81
N ILE A 352 10.54 -9.03 -7.79
CA ILE A 352 11.23 -10.31 -7.68
C ILE A 352 10.21 -11.44 -7.77
N ALA A 353 10.52 -12.51 -8.49
CA ALA A 353 9.74 -13.74 -8.43
C ALA A 353 10.24 -14.58 -7.25
N PHE A 354 9.35 -14.98 -6.36
CA PHE A 354 9.66 -15.83 -5.22
C PHE A 354 8.85 -17.12 -5.29
N LYS A 355 9.50 -18.27 -5.11
CA LYS A 355 8.82 -19.56 -4.95
C LYS A 355 8.94 -20.00 -3.49
N ALA A 356 7.88 -20.65 -2.98
CA ALA A 356 7.87 -21.12 -1.61
C ALA A 356 9.03 -22.10 -1.37
N GLY A 357 9.86 -21.80 -0.37
CA GLY A 357 11.07 -22.59 -0.06
C GLY A 357 12.38 -22.03 -0.61
N ASP A 358 12.35 -20.98 -1.44
CA ASP A 358 13.56 -20.43 -2.05
C ASP A 358 14.30 -19.41 -1.14
N LEU A 359 15.60 -19.26 -1.38
CA LEU A 359 16.38 -18.09 -0.97
C LEU A 359 16.74 -17.27 -2.20
N VAL A 360 16.15 -16.10 -2.36
CA VAL A 360 16.49 -15.15 -3.42
C VAL A 360 17.53 -14.17 -2.88
N SER A 361 18.70 -14.14 -3.51
CA SER A 361 19.84 -13.30 -3.11
C SER A 361 20.16 -12.25 -4.16
N GLY A 362 21.00 -11.27 -3.81
CA GLY A 362 21.43 -10.22 -4.74
C GLY A 362 20.35 -9.19 -5.03
N ILE A 363 19.38 -9.04 -4.14
CA ILE A 363 18.34 -8.01 -4.26
C ILE A 363 18.89 -6.70 -3.70
N ASP A 364 19.85 -6.12 -4.40
CA ASP A 364 20.49 -4.88 -3.96
C ASP A 364 19.66 -3.67 -4.38
N ILE A 365 19.62 -2.64 -3.54
CA ILE A 365 18.80 -1.44 -3.74
C ILE A 365 19.64 -0.19 -3.53
N VAL A 366 19.59 0.72 -4.51
CA VAL A 366 20.08 2.09 -4.37
C VAL A 366 18.94 2.97 -3.86
N ALA A 367 19.12 3.58 -2.69
CA ALA A 367 18.16 4.48 -2.09
C ALA A 367 18.67 5.93 -2.15
N GLY A 368 17.77 6.87 -2.42
CA GLY A 368 18.07 8.30 -2.47
C GLY A 368 17.13 9.10 -1.58
N THR A 369 17.49 10.34 -1.33
CA THR A 369 16.66 11.28 -0.59
C THR A 369 15.63 11.92 -1.52
N THR A 370 14.35 11.84 -1.16
CA THR A 370 13.23 12.42 -1.92
C THR A 370 13.34 13.94 -2.02
N MET A 371 13.11 14.45 -3.24
CA MET A 371 13.23 15.87 -3.57
C MET A 371 14.55 16.53 -3.17
N ALA A 372 15.62 15.75 -2.96
CA ALA A 372 16.93 16.31 -2.67
C ALA A 372 17.40 17.19 -3.84
N VAL A 373 17.93 18.37 -3.53
CA VAL A 373 18.61 19.21 -4.51
C VAL A 373 20.04 18.69 -4.62
N THR A 374 20.23 17.62 -5.40
CA THR A 374 21.58 17.17 -5.73
C THR A 374 22.09 17.96 -6.92
N GLY A 375 23.23 18.64 -6.76
CA GLY A 375 23.98 19.13 -7.90
C GLY A 375 24.54 17.93 -8.64
N GLN A 376 24.02 17.64 -9.84
CA GLN A 376 24.59 16.63 -10.71
C GLN A 376 25.36 17.32 -11.84
N ASP A 377 26.56 16.80 -12.10
CA ASP A 377 27.48 17.32 -13.12
C ASP A 377 26.88 17.06 -14.51
N ASP A 378 26.36 18.10 -15.17
CA ASP A 378 25.78 18.04 -16.52
C ASP A 378 26.80 17.63 -17.62
N ASN A 379 28.07 17.43 -17.24
CA ASN A 379 29.19 17.09 -18.12
C ASN A 379 29.51 15.59 -18.25
N LYS A 380 28.69 14.67 -17.74
CA LYS A 380 28.87 13.24 -18.03
C LYS A 380 28.61 12.97 -19.52
N GLN A 381 29.62 12.45 -20.23
CA GLN A 381 29.44 12.00 -21.61
C GLN A 381 28.47 10.82 -21.66
N ALA A 382 27.26 11.06 -22.17
CA ALA A 382 26.31 10.01 -22.47
C ALA A 382 26.88 9.10 -23.56
N ILE A 383 26.68 7.79 -23.42
CA ILE A 383 27.05 6.84 -24.47
C ILE A 383 25.97 6.96 -25.56
N SER A 384 26.28 7.73 -26.62
CA SER A 384 25.51 7.72 -27.85
C SER A 384 25.77 6.39 -28.57
N SER A 385 25.02 5.35 -28.20
CA SER A 385 24.88 4.20 -29.08
C SER A 385 23.99 4.62 -30.25
N ARG A 386 24.41 4.31 -31.48
CA ARG A 386 23.65 4.62 -32.70
C ARG A 386 22.33 3.81 -32.63
N LEU A 387 21.26 4.44 -32.17
CA LEU A 387 19.96 3.80 -32.07
C LEU A 387 19.39 3.53 -33.47
N VAL A 388 18.80 2.36 -33.64
CA VAL A 388 18.01 2.01 -34.82
C VAL A 388 16.76 2.89 -34.85
N ASP A 389 16.36 3.39 -36.01
CA ASP A 389 15.13 4.18 -36.20
C ASP A 389 14.11 3.36 -37.04
N PRO A 390 12.94 2.98 -36.50
CA PRO A 390 12.48 3.27 -35.14
C PRO A 390 13.19 2.44 -34.07
N LEU A 391 13.40 3.05 -32.90
CA LEU A 391 13.80 2.33 -31.68
C LEU A 391 12.56 1.62 -31.12
N ILE A 392 12.59 0.30 -31.02
CA ILE A 392 11.47 -0.48 -30.49
C ILE A 392 11.84 -1.03 -29.11
N LEU A 393 11.02 -0.70 -28.11
CA LEU A 393 11.20 -1.09 -26.72
C LEU A 393 9.96 -1.85 -26.22
N SER A 394 10.21 -2.93 -25.51
CA SER A 394 9.21 -3.58 -24.64
C SER A 394 9.59 -3.27 -23.18
N ASP A 395 9.45 -4.23 -22.28
CA ASP A 395 9.95 -4.10 -20.91
C ASP A 395 11.48 -3.90 -20.91
N THR A 396 11.95 -2.70 -20.58
CA THR A 396 13.36 -2.29 -20.72
C THR A 396 13.84 -1.48 -19.51
N ALA A 397 15.03 -1.79 -19.01
CA ALA A 397 15.71 -0.99 -17.99
C ALA A 397 16.88 -0.23 -18.62
N ILE A 398 16.87 1.09 -18.49
CA ILE A 398 17.95 1.98 -18.93
C ILE A 398 18.91 2.14 -17.75
N LEU A 399 20.06 1.47 -17.86
CA LEU A 399 21.09 1.35 -16.81
C LEU A 399 22.30 2.28 -17.04
N VAL A 400 22.36 2.96 -18.18
CA VAL A 400 23.43 3.88 -18.57
C VAL A 400 22.84 5.10 -19.27
N ASP A 401 23.54 6.23 -19.20
CA ASP A 401 23.10 7.48 -19.82
C ASP A 401 22.81 7.26 -21.31
N THR A 402 21.59 7.61 -21.73
CA THR A 402 21.03 7.25 -23.03
C THR A 402 20.41 8.47 -23.68
N VAL A 403 20.57 8.60 -25.00
CA VAL A 403 19.96 9.67 -25.82
C VAL A 403 18.95 9.03 -26.76
N TRP A 404 17.72 9.56 -26.84
CA TRP A 404 16.72 9.18 -27.82
C TRP A 404 16.54 10.25 -28.90
N THR A 405 16.40 9.79 -30.15
CA THR A 405 16.19 10.62 -31.35
C THR A 405 15.22 9.91 -32.29
N GLY A 406 14.49 10.65 -33.14
CA GLY A 406 13.66 10.05 -34.18
C GLY A 406 12.40 9.40 -33.63
N LYS A 407 12.09 8.17 -34.05
CA LYS A 407 10.88 7.46 -33.63
C LYS A 407 11.20 6.40 -32.57
N VAL A 408 10.53 6.46 -31.42
CA VAL A 408 10.60 5.44 -30.36
C VAL A 408 9.22 4.78 -30.22
N ILE A 409 9.15 3.45 -30.23
CA ILE A 409 7.91 2.69 -30.07
C ILE A 409 8.01 1.83 -28.81
N ILE A 410 7.12 2.04 -27.85
CA ILE A 410 7.08 1.34 -26.56
C ILE A 410 5.86 0.42 -26.52
N SER A 411 6.04 -0.84 -26.13
CA SER A 411 4.94 -1.82 -25.94
C SER A 411 5.01 -2.52 -24.57
N GLY A 412 5.49 -1.80 -23.55
CA GLY A 412 5.69 -2.30 -22.19
C GLY A 412 6.23 -1.20 -21.28
N VAL A 413 6.97 -1.60 -20.25
CA VAL A 413 7.52 -0.68 -19.23
C VAL A 413 8.95 -0.29 -19.55
N VAL A 414 9.22 1.01 -19.73
CA VAL A 414 10.60 1.53 -19.82
C VAL A 414 10.96 2.20 -18.51
N SER A 415 12.04 1.78 -17.86
CA SER A 415 12.47 2.35 -16.58
C SER A 415 13.86 2.98 -16.66
N ILE A 416 14.00 4.22 -16.23
CA ILE A 416 15.25 4.97 -16.14
C ILE A 416 15.73 4.84 -14.69
N LYS A 417 16.80 4.08 -14.47
CA LYS A 417 17.27 3.75 -13.11
C LYS A 417 18.02 4.91 -12.46
N ARG A 418 18.14 4.87 -11.13
CA ARG A 418 18.84 5.92 -10.37
C ARG A 418 20.27 6.11 -10.88
N GLY A 419 20.70 7.37 -10.89
CA GLY A 419 22.04 7.75 -11.35
C GLY A 419 22.21 7.81 -12.87
N VAL A 420 21.17 7.46 -13.63
CA VAL A 420 21.14 7.47 -15.10
C VAL A 420 20.30 8.62 -15.63
N THR A 421 20.76 9.25 -16.72
CA THR A 421 20.02 10.29 -17.45
C THR A 421 19.51 9.77 -18.80
N LEU A 422 18.22 9.97 -19.05
CA LEU A 422 17.63 9.86 -20.38
C LEU A 422 17.49 11.26 -20.99
N THR A 423 18.17 11.51 -22.11
CA THR A 423 18.03 12.73 -22.89
C THR A 423 17.18 12.44 -24.13
N ILE A 424 16.16 13.24 -24.39
CA ILE A 424 15.32 13.12 -25.58
C ILE A 424 15.52 14.37 -26.44
N GLU A 425 16.01 14.18 -27.66
CA GLU A 425 16.33 15.31 -28.56
C GLU A 425 15.08 15.92 -29.22
N PRO A 426 15.14 17.21 -29.63
CA PRO A 426 14.06 17.88 -30.33
C PRO A 426 13.51 17.11 -31.55
N GLY A 427 12.18 17.06 -31.67
CA GLY A 427 11.48 16.39 -32.77
C GLY A 427 11.34 14.87 -32.61
N THR A 428 11.77 14.30 -31.48
CA THR A 428 11.56 12.88 -31.17
C THR A 428 10.08 12.59 -30.94
N VAL A 429 9.59 11.48 -31.50
CA VAL A 429 8.22 10.99 -31.32
C VAL A 429 8.27 9.64 -30.60
N VAL A 430 7.77 9.63 -29.37
CA VAL A 430 7.61 8.45 -28.51
C VAL A 430 6.16 7.96 -28.63
N GLN A 431 5.98 6.79 -29.22
CA GLN A 431 4.67 6.17 -29.45
C GLN A 431 4.47 4.95 -28.56
N PHE A 432 3.35 4.88 -27.86
CA PHE A 432 2.98 3.74 -27.03
C PHE A 432 1.96 2.86 -27.75
N ARG A 433 2.28 1.58 -27.93
CA ARG A 433 1.33 0.58 -28.45
C ARG A 433 0.35 0.19 -27.36
N TYR A 434 -0.93 0.14 -27.70
CA TYR A 434 -1.95 -0.28 -26.75
C TYR A 434 -1.81 -1.78 -26.46
N THR A 435 -1.60 -2.11 -25.19
CA THR A 435 -1.69 -3.47 -24.63
C THR A 435 -2.39 -3.38 -23.28
N ASP A 436 -3.33 -4.27 -22.98
CA ASP A 436 -4.06 -4.28 -21.70
C ASP A 436 -3.99 -5.70 -21.12
N LYS A 437 -2.87 -6.02 -20.47
CA LYS A 437 -2.60 -7.36 -19.92
C LYS A 437 -3.42 -7.63 -18.67
N ASP A 438 -3.71 -6.60 -17.87
CA ASP A 438 -4.45 -6.72 -16.59
C ASP A 438 -5.96 -6.51 -16.73
N LYS A 439 -6.44 -6.15 -17.94
CA LYS A 439 -7.85 -5.98 -18.32
C LYS A 439 -8.53 -4.83 -17.59
N ASN A 440 -7.79 -3.77 -17.28
CA ASN A 440 -8.29 -2.58 -16.60
C ASN A 440 -8.80 -1.50 -17.57
N GLN A 441 -8.73 -1.74 -18.90
CA GLN A 441 -9.10 -0.81 -19.97
C GLN A 441 -8.15 0.40 -20.12
N ILE A 442 -6.93 0.29 -19.61
CA ILE A 442 -5.84 1.26 -19.75
C ILE A 442 -4.65 0.54 -20.41
N GLY A 443 -3.95 1.22 -21.31
CA GLY A 443 -2.75 0.67 -21.92
C GLY A 443 -1.59 0.55 -20.93
N ASP A 444 -0.88 -0.58 -20.95
CA ASP A 444 0.26 -0.90 -20.08
C ASP A 444 1.56 -0.13 -20.42
N GLY A 445 1.57 0.64 -21.51
CA GLY A 445 2.75 1.39 -21.94
C GLY A 445 3.08 2.52 -20.95
N GLU A 446 4.28 2.50 -20.37
CA GLU A 446 4.69 3.51 -19.38
C GLU A 446 6.20 3.79 -19.42
N ILE A 447 6.57 4.98 -18.95
CA ILE A 447 7.96 5.36 -18.66
C ILE A 447 8.08 5.67 -17.16
N MET A 448 8.92 4.93 -16.46
CA MET A 448 9.22 5.11 -15.03
C MET A 448 10.59 5.76 -14.85
N ILE A 449 10.65 6.91 -14.19
CA ILE A 449 11.90 7.68 -14.05
C ILE A 449 12.29 7.79 -12.57
N GLU A 450 13.22 6.93 -12.16
CA GLU A 450 13.93 7.05 -10.86
C GLU A 450 15.26 7.82 -11.00
N GLY A 451 15.82 7.82 -12.20
CA GLY A 451 17.04 8.55 -12.58
C GLY A 451 16.75 10.01 -12.88
N ARG A 452 17.08 10.47 -14.08
CA ARG A 452 16.81 11.83 -14.57
C ARG A 452 16.29 11.78 -16.01
N ILE A 453 15.39 12.67 -16.37
CA ILE A 453 14.99 12.91 -17.76
C ILE A 453 15.20 14.37 -18.18
N ILE A 454 15.73 14.54 -19.38
CA ILE A 454 15.87 15.83 -20.06
C ILE A 454 15.16 15.72 -21.42
N ALA A 455 13.91 16.18 -21.48
CA ALA A 455 13.14 16.28 -22.70
C ALA A 455 12.98 17.77 -23.05
N ARG A 456 13.91 18.30 -23.84
CA ARG A 456 13.92 19.71 -24.25
C ARG A 456 13.73 19.80 -25.76
N GLY A 457 12.49 19.98 -26.20
CA GLY A 457 12.16 20.31 -27.58
C GLY A 457 12.47 21.77 -27.92
N THR A 458 12.03 22.19 -29.10
CA THR A 458 11.94 23.61 -29.50
C THR A 458 10.53 23.92 -29.99
N PRO A 459 10.12 25.19 -30.15
CA PRO A 459 8.82 25.54 -30.73
C PRO A 459 8.55 24.85 -32.08
N GLU A 460 9.59 24.71 -32.92
CA GLU A 460 9.53 24.12 -34.27
C GLU A 460 9.69 22.59 -34.25
N ARG A 461 10.33 22.04 -33.22
CA ARG A 461 10.67 20.63 -33.09
C ARG A 461 10.32 20.12 -31.70
N ARG A 462 9.01 20.09 -31.43
CA ARG A 462 8.46 19.58 -30.17
C ARG A 462 8.72 18.08 -30.02
N ILE A 463 8.89 17.63 -28.78
CA ILE A 463 8.95 16.21 -28.44
C ILE A 463 7.52 15.72 -28.21
N VAL A 464 7.14 14.58 -28.78
CA VAL A 464 5.76 14.09 -28.73
C VAL A 464 5.69 12.74 -28.03
N PHE A 465 4.86 12.63 -26.99
CA PHE A 465 4.46 11.39 -26.33
C PHE A 465 3.01 11.10 -26.71
N THR A 466 2.77 10.01 -27.45
CA THR A 466 1.46 9.75 -28.09
C THR A 466 1.15 8.26 -28.24
N SER A 467 -0.06 7.94 -28.67
CA SER A 467 -0.46 6.57 -29.04
C SER A 467 0.20 6.12 -30.36
N ALA A 468 0.51 4.83 -30.46
CA ALA A 468 0.93 4.18 -31.69
C ALA A 468 -0.26 3.68 -32.54
N GLU A 469 -1.47 3.75 -32.02
CA GLU A 469 -2.67 3.21 -32.66
C GLU A 469 -3.15 4.08 -33.82
N ALA A 470 -3.77 3.45 -34.82
CA ALA A 470 -4.30 4.15 -35.99
C ALA A 470 -5.46 5.10 -35.67
N ASN A 471 -6.19 4.82 -34.58
CA ASN A 471 -7.28 5.65 -34.06
C ASN A 471 -7.03 5.94 -32.57
N PRO A 472 -6.17 6.93 -32.25
CA PRO A 472 -5.79 7.23 -30.88
C PRO A 472 -6.97 7.58 -29.98
N LYS A 473 -6.95 7.09 -28.74
CA LYS A 473 -7.95 7.37 -27.70
C LYS A 473 -7.29 7.64 -26.35
N LYS A 474 -7.99 8.37 -25.48
CA LYS A 474 -7.59 8.52 -24.07
C LYS A 474 -7.36 7.13 -23.46
N ARG A 475 -6.30 6.99 -22.65
CA ARG A 475 -5.88 5.75 -21.98
C ARG A 475 -5.27 4.68 -22.90
N ASP A 476 -4.83 5.03 -24.11
CA ASP A 476 -4.08 4.10 -24.97
C ASP A 476 -2.72 3.70 -24.35
N TRP A 477 -2.25 4.44 -23.34
CA TRP A 477 -1.06 4.17 -22.55
C TRP A 477 -1.23 4.73 -21.13
N SER A 478 -0.38 4.30 -20.20
CA SER A 478 -0.50 4.63 -18.77
C SER A 478 0.00 6.05 -18.48
N TYR A 479 1.32 6.26 -18.43
CA TYR A 479 1.92 7.54 -18.05
C TYR A 479 3.43 7.63 -18.29
N VAL A 480 3.93 8.86 -18.27
CA VAL A 480 5.33 9.19 -17.97
C VAL A 480 5.37 9.58 -16.50
N ASN A 481 6.09 8.85 -15.65
CA ASN A 481 6.05 9.03 -14.20
C ASN A 481 7.44 9.26 -13.61
N LEU A 482 7.64 10.41 -12.97
CA LEU A 482 8.81 10.67 -12.13
C LEU A 482 8.56 10.07 -10.74
N ILE A 483 9.49 9.25 -10.24
CA ILE A 483 9.39 8.68 -8.90
C ILE A 483 10.67 8.81 -8.10
N ALA A 484 10.64 9.69 -7.08
CA ALA A 484 11.73 9.92 -6.15
C ALA A 484 13.09 10.12 -6.84
N SER A 485 13.07 10.77 -8.01
CA SER A 485 14.24 11.16 -8.79
C SER A 485 15.04 12.20 -8.02
N GLY A 486 16.35 11.97 -7.87
CA GLY A 486 17.24 12.83 -7.09
C GLY A 486 17.76 14.07 -7.83
N ALA A 487 17.73 14.08 -9.16
CA ALA A 487 18.16 15.22 -9.98
C ALA A 487 16.93 15.97 -10.54
N PRO A 488 17.04 17.29 -10.81
CA PRO A 488 15.98 18.03 -11.48
C PRO A 488 15.67 17.49 -12.88
N ASN A 489 14.40 17.18 -13.11
CA ASN A 489 13.88 16.74 -14.40
C ASN A 489 13.39 17.92 -15.22
N LEU A 490 13.46 17.80 -16.55
CA LEU A 490 13.05 18.88 -17.45
C LEU A 490 12.16 18.36 -18.58
N PHE A 491 11.01 19.01 -18.74
CA PHE A 491 10.15 18.90 -19.91
C PHE A 491 9.90 20.31 -20.45
N ALA A 492 10.42 20.60 -21.63
CA ALA A 492 10.20 21.87 -22.32
C ALA A 492 9.80 21.61 -23.77
N TYR A 493 8.81 22.35 -24.28
CA TYR A 493 8.30 22.19 -25.65
C TYR A 493 7.90 20.75 -25.98
N CYS A 494 7.18 20.11 -25.06
CA CYS A 494 6.67 18.75 -25.21
C CYS A 494 5.18 18.73 -25.56
N ILE A 495 4.70 17.63 -26.14
CA ILE A 495 3.28 17.32 -26.35
C ILE A 495 2.99 15.97 -25.71
N PHE A 496 1.99 15.91 -24.83
CA PHE A 496 1.49 14.69 -24.21
C PHE A 496 0.04 14.46 -24.61
N GLU A 497 -0.24 13.33 -25.25
CA GLU A 497 -1.57 13.02 -25.73
C GLU A 497 -1.95 11.53 -25.64
N TYR A 498 -3.25 11.28 -25.46
CA TYR A 498 -3.87 9.96 -25.46
C TYR A 498 -3.47 9.04 -24.27
N GLY A 499 -2.81 9.58 -23.26
CA GLY A 499 -2.47 8.84 -22.03
C GLY A 499 -3.64 8.72 -21.06
N PHE A 500 -3.54 7.78 -20.12
CA PHE A 500 -4.34 7.82 -18.90
C PHE A 500 -3.95 9.05 -18.09
N SER A 501 -2.65 9.26 -17.90
CA SER A 501 -2.08 10.51 -17.40
C SER A 501 -0.91 10.91 -18.30
N GLY A 502 -0.89 12.14 -18.81
CA GLY A 502 0.19 12.61 -19.68
C GLY A 502 1.54 12.62 -18.96
N LEU A 503 1.58 13.24 -17.77
CA LEU A 503 2.73 13.28 -16.88
C LEU A 503 2.29 13.10 -15.43
N GLN A 504 3.03 12.26 -14.71
CA GLN A 504 2.94 12.09 -13.27
C GLN A 504 4.25 12.50 -12.61
N ASN A 505 4.16 13.22 -11.48
CA ASN A 505 5.31 13.53 -10.64
C ASN A 505 5.05 13.12 -9.19
N HIS A 506 5.88 12.21 -8.71
CA HIS A 506 5.84 11.69 -7.36
C HIS A 506 7.21 11.81 -6.68
N TYR A 507 7.29 12.65 -5.64
CA TYR A 507 8.48 12.77 -4.78
C TYR A 507 9.75 13.29 -5.49
N ALA A 508 9.60 14.00 -6.61
CA ALA A 508 10.72 14.47 -7.43
C ALA A 508 10.64 15.97 -7.76
N ASN A 509 11.79 16.50 -8.16
CA ASN A 509 11.96 17.87 -8.65
C ASN A 509 11.78 17.90 -10.18
N ALA A 510 10.95 18.80 -10.71
CA ALA A 510 10.73 18.93 -12.14
C ALA A 510 10.40 20.36 -12.59
N SER A 511 10.78 20.71 -13.81
CA SER A 511 10.27 21.89 -14.51
C SER A 511 9.54 21.46 -15.77
N VAL A 512 8.32 21.97 -15.95
CA VAL A 512 7.45 21.69 -17.11
C VAL A 512 7.04 23.02 -17.72
N THR A 513 7.62 23.33 -18.88
CA THR A 513 7.38 24.61 -19.56
C THR A 513 6.99 24.44 -21.01
N ASP A 514 6.23 25.41 -21.52
CA ASP A 514 5.96 25.56 -22.96
C ASP A 514 5.36 24.30 -23.63
N SER A 515 4.65 23.49 -22.85
CA SER A 515 4.19 22.15 -23.23
C SER A 515 2.68 22.04 -23.36
N LEU A 516 2.23 21.14 -24.23
CA LEU A 516 0.82 20.89 -24.53
C LEU A 516 0.37 19.54 -23.96
N PHE A 517 -0.66 19.56 -23.13
CA PHE A 517 -1.32 18.36 -22.60
C PHE A 517 -2.74 18.30 -23.17
N ARG A 518 -3.00 17.32 -24.05
CA ARG A 518 -4.31 17.19 -24.69
C ARG A 518 -4.82 15.78 -24.83
N ASN A 519 -6.14 15.61 -24.81
CA ASN A 519 -6.78 14.31 -25.03
C ASN A 519 -6.25 13.21 -24.09
N ASN A 520 -5.95 13.53 -22.84
CA ASN A 520 -5.59 12.56 -21.81
C ASN A 520 -6.78 12.31 -20.86
N GLY A 521 -6.70 11.27 -20.04
CA GLY A 521 -7.52 11.20 -18.82
C GLY A 521 -7.15 12.36 -17.90
N GLU A 522 -5.89 12.39 -17.47
CA GLU A 522 -5.29 13.47 -16.68
C GLU A 522 -4.17 14.13 -17.52
N GLY A 523 -4.14 15.46 -17.62
CA GLY A 523 -3.03 16.15 -18.27
C GLY A 523 -1.75 16.01 -17.45
N LEU A 524 -1.77 16.56 -16.24
CA LEU A 524 -0.70 16.47 -15.25
C LEU A 524 -1.25 16.03 -13.89
N HIS A 525 -0.58 15.07 -13.25
CA HIS A 525 -0.89 14.65 -11.89
C HIS A 525 0.36 14.72 -10.99
N PHE A 526 0.25 15.38 -9.84
CA PHE A 526 1.35 15.43 -8.86
C PHE A 526 0.89 15.24 -7.40
N ASN A 527 1.84 14.89 -6.53
CA ASN A 527 1.64 14.79 -5.08
C ASN A 527 2.65 15.65 -4.29
N THR A 528 3.48 15.06 -3.43
CA THR A 528 4.64 15.69 -2.79
C THR A 528 5.73 15.96 -3.85
N VAL A 529 5.92 17.21 -4.30
CA VAL A 529 6.86 17.56 -5.40
C VAL A 529 7.42 18.97 -5.26
N ASN A 530 8.60 19.26 -5.81
CA ASN A 530 8.95 20.65 -6.16
C ASN A 530 8.81 20.81 -7.66
N MET A 531 8.00 21.77 -8.12
CA MET A 531 7.61 21.84 -9.52
C MET A 531 7.27 23.24 -10.02
N ASP A 532 7.94 23.65 -11.10
CA ASP A 532 7.56 24.82 -11.89
C ASP A 532 6.70 24.38 -13.09
N ILE A 533 5.47 24.89 -13.15
CA ILE A 533 4.49 24.60 -14.21
C ILE A 533 4.14 25.93 -14.89
N GLU A 534 4.78 26.21 -16.01
CA GLU A 534 4.69 27.53 -16.64
C GLU A 534 4.49 27.50 -18.16
N HIS A 535 3.66 28.41 -18.70
CA HIS A 535 3.41 28.51 -20.14
C HIS A 535 2.94 27.20 -20.79
N ASN A 536 2.15 26.40 -20.07
CA ASN A 536 1.58 25.17 -20.59
C ASN A 536 0.11 25.34 -20.99
N THR A 537 -0.34 24.52 -21.93
CA THR A 537 -1.75 24.44 -22.34
C THR A 537 -2.31 23.08 -21.97
N PHE A 538 -3.37 23.07 -21.16
CA PHE A 538 -4.12 21.88 -20.77
C PHE A 538 -5.51 21.95 -21.41
N VAL A 539 -5.76 21.09 -22.41
CA VAL A 539 -6.97 21.18 -23.24
C VAL A 539 -7.56 19.83 -23.61
N GLN A 540 -8.89 19.67 -23.62
CA GLN A 540 -9.57 18.42 -23.99
C GLN A 540 -9.22 17.18 -23.14
N ASN A 541 -8.64 17.36 -21.95
CA ASN A 541 -8.44 16.28 -20.99
C ASN A 541 -9.74 16.02 -20.20
N GLU A 542 -9.84 14.89 -19.50
CA GLU A 542 -10.92 14.74 -18.50
C GLU A 542 -10.60 15.62 -17.29
N VAL A 543 -9.35 15.60 -16.83
CA VAL A 543 -8.81 16.53 -15.84
C VAL A 543 -7.57 17.22 -16.40
N GLY A 544 -7.53 18.55 -16.38
CA GLY A 544 -6.34 19.30 -16.80
C GLY A 544 -5.17 19.06 -15.86
N ILE A 545 -5.31 19.49 -14.61
CA ILE A 545 -4.31 19.31 -13.54
C ILE A 545 -4.98 18.64 -12.33
N LYS A 546 -4.37 17.57 -11.82
CA LYS A 546 -4.81 16.86 -10.63
C LYS A 546 -3.73 16.87 -9.56
N PHE A 547 -4.08 17.14 -8.31
CA PHE A 547 -3.15 17.02 -7.18
C PHE A 547 -3.83 16.50 -5.92
N SER A 548 -3.04 15.97 -4.98
CA SER A 548 -3.58 15.31 -3.79
C SER A 548 -2.86 15.59 -2.47
N ARG A 549 -1.61 16.06 -2.52
CA ARG A 549 -0.84 16.49 -1.34
C ARG A 549 -0.46 17.96 -1.44
N LEU A 550 -0.24 18.55 -0.28
CA LEU A 550 0.14 19.95 -0.09
C LEU A 550 1.55 19.99 0.53
N GLU A 551 2.52 19.36 -0.10
CA GLU A 551 3.91 19.34 0.38
C GLU A 551 4.83 19.51 -0.81
N GLY A 552 5.65 20.55 -0.84
CA GLY A 552 6.26 20.92 -2.10
C GLY A 552 6.33 22.41 -2.37
N ASP A 553 7.38 22.85 -3.05
CA ASP A 553 7.39 24.17 -3.67
C ASP A 553 6.83 24.03 -5.09
N VAL A 554 5.54 24.33 -5.25
CA VAL A 554 4.84 24.20 -6.53
C VAL A 554 4.32 25.56 -6.99
N MET A 555 4.82 26.00 -8.14
CA MET A 555 4.40 27.24 -8.80
C MET A 555 3.70 26.92 -10.11
N VAL A 556 2.41 27.27 -10.21
CA VAL A 556 1.59 27.13 -11.41
C VAL A 556 1.24 28.51 -11.94
N ARG A 557 1.86 28.90 -13.04
CA ARG A 557 1.69 30.26 -13.59
C ARG A 557 1.68 30.36 -15.10
N ASN A 558 1.00 31.37 -15.63
CA ASN A 558 0.94 31.64 -17.07
C ASN A 558 0.47 30.43 -17.90
N ASN A 559 -0.39 29.57 -17.34
CA ASN A 559 -0.96 28.42 -18.06
C ASN A 559 -2.34 28.71 -18.63
N LEU A 560 -2.69 28.05 -19.73
CA LEU A 560 -4.02 28.03 -20.31
C LEU A 560 -4.70 26.70 -20.01
N ILE A 561 -5.76 26.71 -19.20
CA ILE A 561 -6.49 25.53 -18.72
C ILE A 561 -7.96 25.65 -19.15
N THR A 562 -8.31 25.01 -20.27
CA THR A 562 -9.62 25.18 -20.92
C THR A 562 -10.11 23.92 -21.63
N ASP A 563 -11.41 23.81 -21.91
CA ASP A 563 -12.04 22.67 -22.61
C ASP A 563 -11.75 21.27 -22.02
N ASN A 564 -11.36 21.19 -20.74
CA ASN A 564 -11.30 19.93 -19.99
C ASN A 564 -12.66 19.62 -19.35
N ASP A 565 -12.91 18.41 -18.86
CA ASP A 565 -14.12 18.20 -18.04
C ASP A 565 -13.97 18.95 -16.71
N ILE A 566 -12.82 18.80 -16.05
CA ILE A 566 -12.42 19.60 -14.89
C ILE A 566 -11.07 20.26 -15.19
N GLY A 567 -10.97 21.57 -14.97
CA GLY A 567 -9.72 22.31 -15.17
C GLY A 567 -8.64 21.89 -14.17
N VAL A 568 -8.90 22.15 -12.89
CA VAL A 568 -8.03 21.77 -11.76
C VAL A 568 -8.82 20.96 -10.74
N LEU A 569 -8.26 19.84 -10.28
CA LEU A 569 -8.90 18.94 -9.32
C LEU A 569 -7.97 18.65 -8.13
N PHE A 570 -8.43 19.00 -6.92
CA PHE A 570 -7.74 18.67 -5.67
C PHE A 570 -8.42 17.49 -5.00
N VAL A 571 -7.83 16.29 -5.03
CA VAL A 571 -8.45 15.08 -4.46
C VAL A 571 -7.80 14.66 -3.15
N HIS A 572 -8.54 13.97 -2.29
CA HIS A 572 -7.92 13.25 -1.18
C HIS A 572 -6.99 12.16 -1.71
N GLN A 573 -5.85 11.96 -1.04
CA GLN A 573 -5.03 10.80 -1.36
C GLN A 573 -5.80 9.53 -1.02
N HIS A 574 -5.88 8.58 -1.96
CA HIS A 574 -6.39 7.24 -1.70
C HIS A 574 -5.39 6.43 -0.86
N ILE A 575 -5.11 6.90 0.35
CA ILE A 575 -4.33 6.22 1.38
C ILE A 575 -5.33 5.87 2.49
N ASN A 576 -5.10 4.75 3.18
CA ASN A 576 -5.86 4.42 4.38
C ASN A 576 -5.90 5.67 5.27
N ALA A 577 -7.06 5.98 5.87
CA ALA A 577 -7.15 7.06 6.85
C ALA A 577 -6.32 6.59 8.07
N VAL A 578 -5.03 6.93 8.04
CA VAL A 578 -4.09 6.60 9.09
C VAL A 578 -3.79 7.87 9.83
N ASP A 579 -4.42 8.04 10.99
CA ASP A 579 -4.13 9.14 11.89
C ASP A 579 -3.00 8.73 12.85
N PHE A 580 -1.76 9.03 12.48
CA PHE A 580 -0.62 8.95 13.40
C PHE A 580 -0.36 10.31 14.07
N ASP A 581 -1.43 11.00 14.50
CA ASP A 581 -1.47 12.34 15.11
C ASP A 581 -0.70 13.42 14.32
N ASN A 582 -0.87 13.43 12.99
CA ASN A 582 -0.22 14.31 12.01
C ASN A 582 1.21 13.92 11.59
N LEU A 583 1.37 12.82 10.84
CA LEU A 583 2.56 12.58 10.02
C LEU A 583 2.90 13.86 9.22
N HIS A 584 4.04 14.47 9.54
CA HIS A 584 4.64 15.67 8.95
C HIS A 584 3.71 16.51 8.05
N LYS A 585 2.68 17.13 8.63
CA LYS A 585 1.81 18.10 7.93
C LYS A 585 2.58 19.38 7.62
N VAL A 586 3.56 19.28 6.74
CA VAL A 586 3.97 20.42 5.93
C VAL A 586 2.77 20.67 5.01
N ILE A 587 2.07 21.78 5.25
CA ILE A 587 1.02 22.27 4.36
C ILE A 587 1.66 23.42 3.57
N GLU A 588 2.19 23.07 2.41
CA GLU A 588 2.68 23.95 1.37
C GLU A 588 1.75 23.75 0.16
N PRO A 589 0.58 24.42 0.11
CA PRO A 589 -0.32 24.31 -1.03
C PRO A 589 0.35 24.85 -2.30
N PRO A 590 0.06 24.27 -3.47
CA PRO A 590 0.52 24.83 -4.74
C PRO A 590 0.02 26.26 -4.94
N HIS A 591 0.89 27.11 -5.47
CA HIS A 591 0.56 28.49 -5.81
C HIS A 591 0.07 28.60 -7.25
N PHE A 592 -1.21 28.90 -7.44
CA PHE A 592 -1.80 29.17 -8.75
C PHE A 592 -1.96 30.67 -8.95
N ILE A 593 -1.17 31.26 -9.84
CA ILE A 593 -1.22 32.71 -10.14
C ILE A 593 -1.09 32.95 -11.63
N GLN A 594 -1.72 34.00 -12.15
CA GLN A 594 -1.60 34.42 -13.55
C GLN A 594 -1.95 33.32 -14.55
N ASN A 595 -2.89 32.44 -14.23
CA ASN A 595 -3.40 31.44 -15.17
C ASN A 595 -4.72 31.89 -15.80
N ASN A 596 -4.99 31.40 -17.00
CA ASN A 596 -6.30 31.48 -17.64
C ASN A 596 -7.03 30.14 -17.41
N ILE A 597 -8.01 30.09 -16.52
CA ILE A 597 -8.76 28.88 -16.13
C ILE A 597 -10.24 29.09 -16.44
N PHE A 598 -10.70 28.65 -17.61
CA PHE A 598 -12.06 28.93 -18.07
C PHE A 598 -12.57 27.91 -19.07
N GLY A 599 -13.89 27.85 -19.28
CA GLY A 599 -14.49 27.02 -20.34
C GLY A 599 -14.34 25.51 -20.13
N ASN A 600 -14.07 25.07 -18.90
CA ASN A 600 -14.08 23.63 -18.58
C ASN A 600 -15.52 23.15 -18.38
N ARG A 601 -15.85 21.92 -18.83
CA ARG A 601 -17.24 21.47 -19.04
C ARG A 601 -18.04 21.30 -17.74
N LYS A 602 -17.39 20.86 -16.65
CA LYS A 602 -18.01 20.71 -15.33
C LYS A 602 -17.59 21.84 -14.41
N TYR A 603 -16.29 21.93 -14.13
CA TYR A 603 -15.73 22.91 -13.21
C TYR A 603 -14.38 23.43 -13.70
N ASN A 604 -14.12 24.72 -13.51
CA ASN A 604 -12.79 25.29 -13.65
C ASN A 604 -11.88 24.83 -12.50
N TYR A 605 -12.43 24.73 -11.28
CA TYR A 605 -11.75 24.15 -10.12
C TYR A 605 -12.73 23.28 -9.32
N SER A 606 -12.30 22.10 -8.86
CA SER A 606 -13.11 21.25 -8.00
C SER A 606 -12.29 20.70 -6.83
N MET A 607 -12.86 20.78 -5.62
CA MET A 607 -12.42 20.00 -4.48
C MET A 607 -13.03 18.59 -4.54
N GLY A 608 -12.20 17.58 -4.31
CA GLY A 608 -12.62 16.20 -4.10
C GLY A 608 -13.10 15.96 -2.67
N ASP A 609 -13.60 14.76 -2.42
CA ASP A 609 -14.14 14.35 -1.13
C ASP A 609 -13.16 14.57 0.02
N ARG A 610 -13.68 14.95 1.20
CA ARG A 610 -12.90 15.08 2.46
C ARG A 610 -11.75 16.10 2.40
N GLN A 611 -11.83 17.08 1.51
CA GLN A 611 -10.87 18.17 1.43
C GLN A 611 -11.32 19.38 2.24
N GLN A 612 -11.02 19.37 3.55
CA GLN A 612 -11.44 20.41 4.49
C GLN A 612 -10.55 21.68 4.50
N ILE A 613 -9.46 21.69 3.73
CA ILE A 613 -8.46 22.77 3.73
C ILE A 613 -8.84 23.83 2.70
N ASN A 614 -8.77 25.11 3.08
CA ASN A 614 -8.95 26.21 2.14
C ASN A 614 -7.78 26.28 1.15
N ILE A 615 -8.09 26.49 -0.13
CA ILE A 615 -7.08 26.60 -1.19
C ILE A 615 -7.09 28.00 -1.80
N GLU A 616 -5.92 28.60 -1.93
CA GLU A 616 -5.72 29.92 -2.52
C GLU A 616 -5.60 29.80 -4.06
N MET A 617 -6.50 30.48 -4.78
CA MET A 617 -6.58 30.50 -6.24
C MET A 617 -6.69 31.95 -6.78
N ARG A 618 -6.12 32.90 -6.04
CA ARG A 618 -6.15 34.34 -6.36
C ARG A 618 -5.34 34.66 -7.60
N ASP A 619 -5.59 35.84 -8.17
CA ASP A 619 -4.82 36.39 -9.28
C ASP A 619 -4.83 35.51 -10.53
N ASN A 620 -5.94 34.78 -10.75
CA ASN A 620 -6.21 34.03 -11.99
C ASN A 620 -7.37 34.66 -12.76
N TRP A 621 -7.39 34.43 -14.08
CA TRP A 621 -8.49 34.79 -14.96
C TRP A 621 -9.45 33.60 -15.10
N TRP A 622 -10.73 33.82 -14.80
CA TRP A 622 -11.75 32.76 -14.75
C TRP A 622 -12.70 32.75 -15.96
N GLY A 623 -12.39 33.51 -17.01
CA GLY A 623 -13.24 33.67 -18.19
C GLY A 623 -14.30 34.76 -18.07
N SER A 624 -14.48 35.36 -16.89
CA SER A 624 -15.44 36.42 -16.61
C SER A 624 -14.96 37.30 -15.45
N VAL A 625 -15.50 38.52 -15.35
CA VAL A 625 -15.41 39.37 -14.16
C VAL A 625 -16.67 39.31 -13.28
N ASP A 626 -17.71 38.62 -13.74
CA ASP A 626 -18.94 38.38 -12.98
C ASP A 626 -18.70 37.29 -11.93
N LEU A 627 -18.65 37.70 -10.66
CA LEU A 627 -18.36 36.83 -9.53
C LEU A 627 -19.40 35.72 -9.34
N GLN A 628 -20.66 35.94 -9.73
CA GLN A 628 -21.68 34.90 -9.64
C GLN A 628 -21.45 33.82 -10.70
N ALA A 629 -21.13 34.23 -11.93
CA ALA A 629 -20.79 33.30 -13.01
C ALA A 629 -19.48 32.54 -12.74
N ILE A 630 -18.51 33.14 -12.04
CA ILE A 630 -17.29 32.45 -11.63
C ILE A 630 -17.60 31.39 -10.57
N ALA A 631 -18.39 31.76 -9.56
CA ALA A 631 -18.74 30.87 -8.45
C ALA A 631 -19.40 29.56 -8.92
N THR A 632 -20.25 29.61 -9.95
CA THR A 632 -20.89 28.39 -10.51
C THR A 632 -19.93 27.44 -11.22
N THR A 633 -18.68 27.86 -11.47
CA THR A 633 -17.64 27.04 -12.10
C THR A 633 -16.64 26.46 -11.09
N ILE A 634 -16.85 26.69 -9.79
CA ILE A 634 -16.01 26.22 -8.71
C ILE A 634 -16.85 25.29 -7.83
N PHE A 635 -16.32 24.11 -7.51
CA PHE A 635 -16.94 23.18 -6.55
C PHE A 635 -16.17 23.19 -5.23
N ASP A 636 -16.78 23.70 -4.17
CA ASP A 636 -16.14 23.87 -2.85
C ASP A 636 -17.13 23.78 -1.67
N LYS A 637 -16.78 24.35 -0.51
CA LYS A 637 -17.62 24.42 0.69
C LYS A 637 -19.06 24.89 0.47
N GLU A 638 -19.30 25.78 -0.49
CA GLU A 638 -20.65 26.28 -0.77
C GLU A 638 -21.54 25.20 -1.40
N ASP A 639 -20.94 24.22 -2.09
CA ASP A 639 -21.62 23.07 -2.67
C ASP A 639 -21.69 21.87 -1.71
N ASP A 640 -20.65 21.67 -0.89
CA ASP A 640 -20.56 20.61 0.11
C ASP A 640 -19.91 21.14 1.41
N VAL A 641 -20.71 21.22 2.47
CA VAL A 641 -20.30 21.81 3.77
C VAL A 641 -19.14 21.09 4.46
N GLU A 642 -18.82 19.85 4.06
CA GLU A 642 -17.67 19.09 4.56
C GLU A 642 -16.34 19.49 3.89
N LEU A 643 -16.37 20.36 2.87
CA LEU A 643 -15.18 20.82 2.14
C LEU A 643 -14.66 22.17 2.64
N GLY A 644 -13.44 22.49 2.24
CA GLY A 644 -12.79 23.79 2.41
C GLY A 644 -13.25 24.79 1.34
N THR A 645 -12.92 26.05 1.54
CA THR A 645 -13.27 27.14 0.62
C THR A 645 -12.16 27.36 -0.42
N VAL A 646 -12.55 27.58 -1.67
CA VAL A 646 -11.64 28.03 -2.74
C VAL A 646 -11.61 29.56 -2.73
N VAL A 647 -10.46 30.13 -2.36
CA VAL A 647 -10.27 31.58 -2.25
C VAL A 647 -9.74 32.11 -3.57
N TYR A 648 -10.64 32.50 -4.47
CA TYR A 648 -10.30 32.94 -5.84
C TYR A 648 -10.22 34.47 -6.03
N LYS A 649 -10.39 35.27 -4.96
CA LYS A 649 -10.37 36.74 -5.01
C LYS A 649 -9.06 37.31 -4.44
N PRO A 650 -8.43 38.32 -5.06
CA PRO A 650 -8.88 39.02 -6.28
C PRO A 650 -8.75 38.15 -7.53
N ILE A 651 -9.59 38.45 -8.53
CA ILE A 651 -9.51 37.86 -9.88
C ILE A 651 -8.77 38.82 -10.80
N LEU A 652 -8.18 38.29 -11.88
CA LEU A 652 -7.67 39.13 -12.96
C LEU A 652 -8.84 39.79 -13.73
N PRO A 653 -8.68 41.02 -14.25
CA PRO A 653 -9.74 41.72 -14.98
C PRO A 653 -9.88 41.26 -16.44
N ALA A 654 -8.89 40.57 -16.98
CA ALA A 654 -8.85 40.02 -18.33
C ALA A 654 -7.88 38.83 -18.39
N ALA A 655 -7.95 38.07 -19.49
CA ALA A 655 -6.99 37.02 -19.79
C ALA A 655 -5.56 37.57 -19.88
N VAL A 656 -4.59 36.78 -19.44
CA VAL A 656 -3.15 37.07 -19.53
C VAL A 656 -2.50 36.30 -20.67
N GLU A 657 -1.28 36.70 -21.04
CA GLU A 657 -0.44 35.91 -21.96
C GLU A 657 -0.05 34.59 -21.26
N ALA A 658 -0.72 33.52 -21.65
CA ALA A 658 -0.62 32.23 -21.00
C ALA A 658 -0.83 31.10 -22.01
N GLY A 659 -0.33 29.92 -21.67
CA GLY A 659 -0.27 28.79 -22.57
C GLY A 659 1.05 28.71 -23.32
N VAL A 660 1.11 27.72 -24.20
CA VAL A 660 2.28 27.40 -25.01
C VAL A 660 2.70 28.58 -25.88
N ARG A 661 3.99 28.94 -25.83
CA ARG A 661 4.62 29.92 -26.71
C ARG A 661 5.08 29.32 -28.05
#